data_AF-A0A545U0C8-F1
#
_entry.id   AF-A0A545U0C8-F1
#
_cell.length_a   1.000
_cell.length_b   1.000
_cell.length_c   1.000
_cell.angle_alpha   90.00
_cell.angle_beta   90.00
_cell.angle_gamma   90.00
#
_symmetry.space_group_name_H-M   'P 1'
#
loop_
_entity.id
_entity.type
_entity.pdbx_description
1 polymer ?
#
loop_
_entity_poly.entity_id
_entity_poly.type
_entity_poly.pdbx_seq_one_letter_code
_entity_poly.pdbx_strand_id
1 'polypeptide(L)'
;MSNNSFGQQDVNLPNNDNQKVDKYVFIQQLFDAISENDNSSASQTAIIAEIDDLLHKQVKQSQTLLEDYSSISLLESLESKQDIQLSAPFKNVISLLDNLFDFILNDKNLRLEIIDLIARLRVPFLKLSLIDNSVFLDQSHPARILLNEMSKVGLLWEVKDSKTNLIKEQINKVTAQILKASIEQDLASLFETACEQFTQFSSSLIKRTEIFEKRIREAEHGRAKAKLAQSRADQALNQIINKQNTPEFVQKLIHDAWKHVVYLELLKSGDNDQSKPIVSINTAKQLLVSLQPLNSVDELDKFLELQPILLDALKNGLEKTSYSFAETDAFMEELDSFHTNLVMQVQTFIEKEPEEEILRLKPADPFDMNQEDHSSETQQQIEPIENVDVEKMSLETWTEYMFNRLPENSTDNEIIIENIPFRQEKDAAASKKLIKLLKPGRWFDIEMNGDFTRCKLATYLDQTDQYIFVSGSGAKIAELDSETLIDYYQNKHVIILDNTPLFERAYGSVIDQVVATHLKQQALKRAEEEAELEKLKKQQEEARLAAEKARLIAEQKAQEEEQKQVLQVMESLSHLTVGSWVEIQVDNVMKKCRLAAKIASSGKMIFADRTGVKVKECSLEELAIMYRADRLQLKQKNDLFDQALASVISNVRNLKSERS
;
A
#
# COMPACT_ATOMS: atom_id res chain seq x y z
N MET A 1 36.12 10.08 -50.75
CA MET A 1 34.66 10.21 -50.79
C MET A 1 34.06 8.81 -50.81
N SER A 2 32.90 8.66 -50.17
CA SER A 2 32.04 7.45 -50.07
C SER A 2 32.14 6.65 -48.77
N ASN A 3 31.30 7.11 -47.83
CA ASN A 3 30.39 6.35 -46.95
C ASN A 3 30.94 5.32 -45.94
N ASN A 4 31.30 5.83 -44.77
CA ASN A 4 31.07 5.15 -43.50
C ASN A 4 29.60 5.37 -43.09
N SER A 5 28.77 4.34 -43.19
CA SER A 5 27.46 4.28 -42.53
C SER A 5 27.54 3.24 -41.42
N PHE A 6 27.82 3.72 -40.21
CA PHE A 6 27.59 2.96 -38.98
C PHE A 6 26.10 2.64 -38.90
N GLY A 7 25.73 1.41 -39.24
CA GLY A 7 24.42 0.85 -38.94
C GLY A 7 24.35 0.56 -37.45
N GLN A 8 23.60 1.39 -36.73
CA GLN A 8 23.04 1.06 -35.43
C GLN A 8 22.29 -0.28 -35.54
N GLN A 9 22.81 -1.32 -34.89
CA GLN A 9 21.95 -2.33 -34.30
C GLN A 9 22.02 -2.12 -32.81
N ASP A 10 21.19 -1.17 -32.35
CA ASP A 10 20.72 -1.18 -30.99
C ASP A 10 20.13 -2.57 -30.75
N VAL A 11 20.81 -3.33 -29.88
CA VAL A 11 20.24 -4.50 -29.23
C VAL A 11 19.12 -3.97 -28.35
N ASN A 12 17.94 -3.80 -28.96
CA ASN A 12 16.68 -3.73 -28.23
C ASN A 12 16.59 -5.06 -27.49
N LEU A 13 16.98 -5.03 -26.20
CA LEU A 13 16.39 -5.94 -25.23
C LEU A 13 14.88 -5.87 -25.46
N PRO A 14 14.17 -7.00 -25.60
CA PRO A 14 12.73 -6.96 -25.67
C PRO A 14 12.27 -6.22 -24.42
N ASN A 15 11.63 -5.08 -24.65
CA ASN A 15 10.85 -4.38 -23.66
C ASN A 15 10.08 -5.43 -22.87
N ASN A 16 10.16 -5.31 -21.56
CA ASN A 16 9.40 -6.08 -20.59
C ASN A 16 7.93 -5.62 -20.67
N ASP A 17 7.35 -5.76 -21.88
CA ASP A 17 5.98 -5.44 -22.21
C ASP A 17 5.11 -6.44 -21.47
N ASN A 18 4.65 -6.02 -20.29
CA ASN A 18 3.29 -6.18 -19.80
C ASN A 18 2.56 -7.42 -20.36
N GLN A 19 3.11 -8.63 -20.17
CA GLN A 19 2.28 -9.81 -20.05
C GLN A 19 1.57 -9.67 -18.71
N LYS A 20 0.49 -8.88 -18.73
CA LYS A 20 -0.50 -8.87 -17.69
C LYS A 20 -1.18 -10.23 -17.80
N VAL A 21 -0.55 -11.24 -17.21
CA VAL A 21 -1.11 -12.58 -17.10
C VAL A 21 -2.46 -12.40 -16.44
N ASP A 22 -3.51 -12.79 -17.14
CA ASP A 22 -4.83 -12.77 -16.55
C ASP A 22 -4.82 -13.78 -15.40
N LYS A 23 -4.85 -13.26 -14.17
CA LYS A 23 -4.75 -14.04 -12.93
C LYS A 23 -5.82 -15.11 -12.88
N TYR A 24 -7.00 -14.83 -13.44
CA TYR A 24 -8.10 -15.78 -13.53
C TYR A 24 -7.74 -16.95 -14.45
N VAL A 25 -7.26 -16.66 -15.65
CA VAL A 25 -6.86 -17.68 -16.64
C VAL A 25 -5.71 -18.54 -16.12
N PHE A 26 -4.74 -17.93 -15.44
CA PHE A 26 -3.62 -18.67 -14.85
C PHE A 26 -4.07 -19.67 -13.78
N ILE A 27 -4.96 -19.26 -12.87
CA ILE A 27 -5.49 -20.17 -11.84
C ILE A 27 -6.33 -21.27 -12.48
N GLN A 28 -7.17 -20.91 -13.47
CA GLN A 28 -7.95 -21.89 -14.20
C GLN A 28 -7.05 -22.94 -14.86
N GLN A 29 -5.95 -22.53 -15.50
CA GLN A 29 -4.95 -23.43 -16.07
C GLN A 29 -4.26 -24.33 -15.03
N LEU A 30 -4.00 -23.83 -13.82
CA LEU A 30 -3.43 -24.65 -12.74
C LEU A 30 -4.37 -25.78 -12.31
N PHE A 31 -5.67 -25.49 -12.19
CA PHE A 31 -6.68 -26.47 -11.82
C PHE A 31 -7.04 -27.41 -12.98
N ASP A 32 -7.11 -26.90 -14.21
CA ASP A 32 -7.34 -27.72 -15.41
C ASP A 32 -6.20 -28.72 -15.60
N ALA A 33 -4.94 -28.34 -15.31
CA ALA A 33 -3.80 -29.25 -15.35
C ALA A 33 -3.86 -30.39 -14.32
N ILE A 34 -4.59 -30.22 -13.20
CA ILE A 34 -4.89 -31.33 -12.26
C ILE A 34 -5.92 -32.28 -12.89
N SER A 35 -6.93 -31.74 -13.57
CA SER A 35 -7.96 -32.55 -14.24
C SER A 35 -7.41 -33.30 -15.47
N GLU A 36 -6.47 -32.71 -16.21
CA GLU A 36 -5.93 -33.29 -17.45
C GLU A 36 -4.85 -34.37 -17.21
N ASN A 37 -3.95 -34.17 -16.23
CA ASN A 37 -2.88 -35.14 -15.93
C ASN A 37 -3.37 -36.36 -15.14
N ASP A 38 -4.40 -36.21 -14.30
CA ASP A 38 -4.92 -37.26 -13.43
C ASP A 38 -6.22 -37.89 -13.97
N ASN A 39 -6.20 -38.34 -15.23
CA ASN A 39 -7.29 -39.12 -15.85
C ASN A 39 -7.53 -40.53 -15.21
N SER A 40 -6.93 -40.81 -14.04
CA SER A 40 -7.33 -41.92 -13.18
C SER A 40 -7.97 -41.36 -11.91
N SER A 41 -9.28 -41.51 -11.78
CA SER A 41 -10.03 -41.22 -10.54
C SER A 41 -9.40 -41.88 -9.30
N ALA A 42 -8.61 -42.95 -9.49
CA ALA A 42 -7.83 -43.62 -8.45
C ALA A 42 -6.76 -42.74 -7.79
N SER A 43 -6.01 -41.92 -8.54
CA SER A 43 -4.97 -41.04 -7.98
C SER A 43 -5.58 -39.91 -7.15
N GLN A 44 -6.65 -39.27 -7.64
CA GLN A 44 -7.37 -38.25 -6.88
C GLN A 44 -8.03 -38.82 -5.62
N THR A 45 -8.61 -40.03 -5.69
CA THR A 45 -9.20 -40.70 -4.52
C THR A 45 -8.14 -41.06 -3.47
N ALA A 46 -6.95 -41.50 -3.89
CA ALA A 46 -5.83 -41.79 -2.97
C ALA A 46 -5.30 -40.52 -2.28
N ILE A 47 -5.20 -39.42 -3.02
CA ILE A 47 -4.82 -38.12 -2.47
C ILE A 47 -5.87 -37.61 -1.46
N ILE A 48 -7.17 -37.71 -1.79
CA ILE A 48 -8.24 -37.33 -0.87
C ILE A 48 -8.23 -38.21 0.39
N ALA A 49 -7.94 -39.51 0.26
CA ALA A 49 -7.81 -40.41 1.40
C ALA A 49 -6.64 -40.04 2.34
N GLU A 50 -5.51 -39.58 1.80
CA GLU A 50 -4.38 -39.09 2.61
C GLU A 50 -4.72 -37.75 3.29
N ILE A 51 -5.43 -36.87 2.59
CA ILE A 51 -5.99 -35.64 3.20
C ILE A 51 -6.96 -36.00 4.32
N ASP A 52 -7.75 -37.08 4.17
CA ASP A 52 -8.64 -37.57 5.21
C ASP A 52 -7.88 -38.15 6.41
N ASP A 53 -6.73 -38.82 6.23
CA ASP A 53 -5.85 -39.21 7.34
C ASP A 53 -5.28 -37.97 8.07
N LEU A 54 -4.86 -36.95 7.31
CA LEU A 54 -4.41 -35.68 7.90
C LEU A 54 -5.53 -34.98 8.66
N LEU A 55 -6.76 -34.96 8.14
CA LEU A 55 -7.93 -34.43 8.83
C LEU A 55 -8.22 -35.22 10.10
N HIS A 56 -8.17 -36.56 10.06
CA HIS A 56 -8.34 -37.40 11.24
C HIS A 56 -7.28 -37.13 12.32
N LYS A 57 -6.02 -36.93 11.91
CA LYS A 57 -4.93 -36.56 12.82
C LYS A 57 -5.12 -35.16 13.39
N GLN A 58 -5.48 -34.19 12.56
CA GLN A 58 -5.72 -32.81 12.98
C GLN A 58 -6.95 -32.71 13.90
N VAL A 59 -8.01 -33.48 13.66
CA VAL A 59 -9.18 -33.56 14.55
C VAL A 59 -8.78 -34.16 15.90
N LYS A 60 -7.99 -35.24 15.94
CA LYS A 60 -7.47 -35.80 17.19
C LYS A 60 -6.55 -34.83 17.93
N GLN A 61 -5.67 -34.13 17.22
CA GLN A 61 -4.76 -33.12 17.78
C GLN A 61 -5.50 -31.86 18.26
N SER A 62 -6.58 -31.46 17.60
CA SER A 62 -7.38 -30.29 17.97
C SER A 62 -8.15 -30.47 19.30
N GLN A 63 -8.29 -31.72 19.75
CA GLN A 63 -8.85 -32.11 21.05
C GLN A 63 -7.81 -32.09 22.18
N THR A 64 -6.52 -32.17 21.86
CA THR A 64 -5.41 -32.00 22.80
C THR A 64 -4.99 -30.52 22.84
N LEU A 65 -5.13 -29.88 23.99
CA LEU A 65 -4.90 -28.44 24.17
C LEU A 65 -3.45 -28.04 23.84
N LEU A 66 -3.31 -26.95 23.08
CA LEU A 66 -2.09 -26.15 22.83
C LEU A 66 -1.04 -26.78 21.90
N GLU A 67 -1.26 -26.71 20.59
CA GLU A 67 -0.17 -26.74 19.60
C GLU A 67 -0.30 -25.54 18.65
N ASP A 68 0.85 -24.94 18.27
CA ASP A 68 0.98 -23.84 17.32
C ASP A 68 0.66 -24.31 15.89
N TYR A 69 -0.63 -24.35 15.54
CA TYR A 69 -1.11 -24.65 14.18
C TYR A 69 -0.65 -23.63 13.13
N SER A 70 -0.06 -22.50 13.56
CA SER A 70 0.53 -21.45 12.74
C SER A 70 1.77 -21.91 11.96
N SER A 71 2.44 -22.97 12.40
CA SER A 71 3.78 -23.37 11.90
C SER A 71 3.77 -24.54 10.93
N ILE A 72 2.62 -25.18 10.71
CA ILE A 72 2.56 -26.46 9.98
C ILE A 72 2.36 -26.18 8.48
N SER A 73 3.45 -26.30 7.72
CA SER A 73 3.39 -26.41 6.25
C SER A 73 2.70 -27.72 5.85
N LEU A 74 1.59 -27.65 5.11
CA LEU A 74 0.89 -28.86 4.66
C LEU A 74 1.75 -29.65 3.68
N LEU A 75 2.51 -28.95 2.84
CA LEU A 75 3.41 -29.55 1.89
C LEU A 75 4.51 -30.38 2.57
N GLU A 76 5.13 -29.88 3.64
CA GLU A 76 6.18 -30.60 4.39
C GLU A 76 5.60 -31.79 5.19
N SER A 77 4.38 -31.65 5.71
CA SER A 77 3.65 -32.74 6.38
C SER A 77 3.25 -33.87 5.42
N LEU A 78 2.90 -33.54 4.18
CA LEU A 78 2.54 -34.51 3.14
C LEU A 78 3.78 -35.18 2.53
N GLU A 79 4.88 -34.45 2.33
CA GLU A 79 6.11 -35.01 1.76
C GLU A 79 6.91 -35.90 2.74
N SER A 80 6.78 -35.68 4.06
CA SER A 80 7.51 -36.44 5.07
C SER A 80 6.95 -37.83 5.38
N LYS A 81 5.73 -38.18 4.92
CA LYS A 81 5.02 -39.38 5.36
C LYS A 81 5.11 -40.65 4.47
N GLN A 82 5.33 -40.59 3.14
CA GLN A 82 5.80 -41.71 2.26
C GLN A 82 5.57 -41.47 0.74
N ASP A 83 6.47 -42.02 -0.10
CA ASP A 83 6.42 -42.54 -1.50
C ASP A 83 5.32 -42.15 -2.52
N ILE A 84 4.58 -41.06 -2.33
CA ILE A 84 3.62 -40.56 -3.33
C ILE A 84 4.30 -39.44 -4.12
N GLN A 85 4.62 -39.70 -5.38
CA GLN A 85 4.99 -38.64 -6.32
C GLN A 85 3.75 -37.77 -6.60
N LEU A 86 3.52 -36.79 -5.73
CA LEU A 86 2.51 -35.74 -5.94
C LEU A 86 2.81 -35.07 -7.28
N SER A 87 1.79 -35.01 -8.15
CA SER A 87 1.92 -34.39 -9.48
C SER A 87 2.32 -32.91 -9.32
N ALA A 88 3.12 -32.40 -10.26
CA ALA A 88 3.55 -31.00 -10.21
C ALA A 88 2.38 -29.99 -10.12
N PRO A 89 1.23 -30.19 -10.80
CA PRO A 89 0.06 -29.33 -10.64
C PRO A 89 -0.51 -29.36 -9.20
N PHE A 90 -0.57 -30.53 -8.58
CA PHE A 90 -1.07 -30.69 -7.21
C PHE A 90 -0.17 -30.01 -6.18
N LYS A 91 1.16 -30.13 -6.34
CA LYS A 91 2.13 -29.39 -5.50
C LYS A 91 1.96 -27.88 -5.61
N ASN A 92 1.65 -27.38 -6.80
CA ASN A 92 1.43 -25.94 -7.01
C ASN A 92 0.17 -25.44 -6.30
N VAL A 93 -0.92 -26.22 -6.27
CA VAL A 93 -2.15 -25.86 -5.55
C VAL A 93 -1.96 -25.90 -4.03
N ILE A 94 -1.27 -26.92 -3.51
CA ILE A 94 -0.91 -26.94 -2.07
C ILE A 94 -0.04 -25.75 -1.73
N SER A 95 1.00 -25.47 -2.53
CA SER A 95 1.89 -24.31 -2.28
C SER A 95 1.12 -22.98 -2.35
N LEU A 96 0.17 -22.84 -3.29
CA LEU A 96 -0.70 -21.67 -3.37
C LEU A 96 -1.52 -21.49 -2.09
N LEU A 97 -2.14 -22.58 -1.60
CA LEU A 97 -2.95 -22.55 -0.39
C LEU A 97 -2.12 -22.32 0.86
N ASP A 98 -0.94 -22.94 0.96
CA ASP A 98 0.00 -22.76 2.05
C ASP A 98 0.44 -21.30 2.14
N ASN A 99 0.89 -20.71 1.03
CA ASN A 99 1.24 -19.28 0.98
C ASN A 99 0.05 -18.37 1.33
N LEU A 100 -1.18 -18.75 0.94
CA LEU A 100 -2.40 -18.00 1.27
C LEU A 100 -2.66 -18.02 2.79
N PHE A 101 -2.63 -19.20 3.41
CA PHE A 101 -2.83 -19.30 4.85
C PHE A 101 -1.66 -18.69 5.62
N ASP A 102 -0.41 -18.83 5.16
CA ASP A 102 0.73 -18.18 5.81
C ASP A 102 0.60 -16.65 5.76
N PHE A 103 0.10 -16.07 4.68
CA PHE A 103 -0.23 -14.64 4.63
C PHE A 103 -1.36 -14.29 5.62
N ILE A 104 -2.45 -15.07 5.62
CA ILE A 104 -3.59 -14.85 6.51
C ILE A 104 -3.17 -14.93 7.98
N LEU A 105 -2.36 -15.92 8.35
CA LEU A 105 -1.98 -16.17 9.74
C LEU A 105 -0.95 -15.14 10.24
N ASN A 106 -0.18 -14.52 9.34
CA ASN A 106 0.74 -13.42 9.66
C ASN A 106 0.07 -12.03 9.57
N ASP A 107 -1.24 -11.98 9.37
CA ASP A 107 -1.97 -10.74 9.18
C ASP A 107 -2.13 -9.95 10.47
N LYS A 108 -1.67 -8.69 10.47
CA LYS A 108 -1.77 -7.78 11.62
C LYS A 108 -3.21 -7.55 12.07
N ASN A 109 -4.19 -7.71 11.18
CA ASN A 109 -5.60 -7.53 11.50
C ASN A 109 -6.16 -8.67 12.38
N LEU A 110 -5.46 -9.80 12.52
CA LEU A 110 -5.90 -10.92 13.36
C LEU A 110 -5.14 -10.97 14.69
N ARG A 111 -5.81 -11.44 15.75
CA ARG A 111 -5.19 -11.68 17.07
C ARG A 111 -4.84 -13.16 17.21
N LEU A 112 -3.81 -13.48 18.00
CA LEU A 112 -3.24 -14.83 18.12
C LEU A 112 -4.30 -15.91 18.36
N GLU A 113 -5.27 -15.66 19.25
CA GLU A 113 -6.30 -16.63 19.60
C GLU A 113 -7.31 -16.89 18.48
N ILE A 114 -7.50 -15.93 17.57
CA ILE A 114 -8.35 -16.09 16.39
C ILE A 114 -7.55 -16.71 15.25
N ILE A 115 -6.26 -16.38 15.13
CA ILE A 115 -5.31 -17.00 14.20
C ILE A 115 -5.31 -18.51 14.39
N ASP A 116 -5.23 -19.00 15.63
CA ASP A 116 -5.25 -20.44 15.93
C ASP A 116 -6.53 -21.15 15.46
N LEU A 117 -7.67 -20.47 15.51
CA LEU A 117 -8.94 -21.03 15.06
C LEU A 117 -9.04 -21.04 13.52
N ILE A 118 -8.57 -19.97 12.87
CA ILE A 118 -8.55 -19.87 11.41
C ILE A 118 -7.52 -20.86 10.82
N ALA A 119 -6.36 -21.05 11.46
CA ALA A 119 -5.34 -22.02 11.06
C ALA A 119 -5.91 -23.44 10.94
N ARG A 120 -6.86 -23.80 11.80
CA ARG A 120 -7.52 -25.11 11.75
C ARG A 120 -8.28 -25.36 10.45
N LEU A 121 -8.72 -24.30 9.77
CA LEU A 121 -9.45 -24.42 8.50
C LEU A 121 -8.54 -24.73 7.31
N ARG A 122 -7.20 -24.68 7.44
CA ARG A 122 -6.23 -24.89 6.34
C ARG A 122 -6.48 -26.20 5.58
N VAL A 123 -6.57 -27.34 6.28
CA VAL A 123 -6.79 -28.66 5.65
C VAL A 123 -8.21 -28.83 5.11
N PRO A 124 -9.29 -28.46 5.83
CA PRO A 124 -10.63 -28.43 5.24
C PRO A 124 -10.72 -27.59 3.97
N PHE A 125 -10.03 -26.45 3.92
CA PHE A 125 -9.98 -25.57 2.75
C PHE A 125 -9.21 -26.22 1.59
N LEU A 126 -8.14 -26.96 1.87
CA LEU A 126 -7.43 -27.74 0.86
C LEU A 126 -8.34 -28.81 0.25
N LYS A 127 -9.02 -29.59 1.10
CA LYS A 127 -10.00 -30.59 0.63
C LYS A 127 -11.09 -29.95 -0.23
N LEU A 128 -11.63 -28.81 0.21
CA LEU A 128 -12.65 -28.08 -0.54
C LEU A 128 -12.14 -27.61 -1.90
N SER A 129 -10.92 -27.06 -1.97
CA SER A 129 -10.36 -26.56 -3.23
C SER A 129 -10.10 -27.62 -4.28
N LEU A 130 -9.94 -28.88 -3.89
CA LEU A 130 -9.78 -30.01 -4.81
C LEU A 130 -11.12 -30.51 -5.36
N ILE A 131 -12.21 -30.28 -4.62
CA ILE A 131 -13.57 -30.64 -5.02
C ILE A 131 -14.21 -29.49 -5.81
N ASP A 132 -13.96 -28.25 -5.39
CA ASP A 132 -14.54 -27.04 -5.97
C ASP A 132 -13.46 -25.96 -6.23
N ASN A 133 -13.09 -25.82 -7.51
CA ASN A 133 -12.13 -24.83 -7.97
C ASN A 133 -12.66 -23.39 -7.86
N SER A 134 -13.98 -23.21 -7.74
CA SER A 134 -14.60 -21.87 -7.63
C SER A 134 -14.18 -21.13 -6.36
N VAL A 135 -13.69 -21.86 -5.34
CA VAL A 135 -13.03 -21.29 -4.16
C VAL A 135 -11.92 -20.30 -4.54
N PHE A 136 -11.20 -20.50 -5.64
CA PHE A 136 -10.12 -19.61 -6.11
C PHE A 136 -10.52 -18.70 -7.27
N LEU A 137 -11.67 -18.92 -7.90
CA LEU A 137 -12.12 -18.12 -9.04
C LEU A 137 -13.22 -17.12 -8.67
N ASP A 138 -14.13 -17.48 -7.77
CA ASP A 138 -15.28 -16.67 -7.39
C ASP A 138 -15.08 -15.96 -6.04
N GLN A 139 -15.25 -14.63 -6.04
CA GLN A 139 -15.20 -13.82 -4.81
C GLN A 139 -16.42 -14.05 -3.91
N SER A 140 -17.56 -14.50 -4.45
CA SER A 140 -18.76 -14.82 -3.68
C SER A 140 -18.80 -16.25 -3.10
N HIS A 141 -17.70 -17.00 -3.22
CA HIS A 141 -17.65 -18.36 -2.71
C HIS A 141 -17.87 -18.40 -1.17
N PRO A 142 -18.76 -19.26 -0.63
CA PRO A 142 -19.11 -19.28 0.80
C PRO A 142 -17.90 -19.43 1.74
N ALA A 143 -16.91 -20.22 1.37
CA ALA A 143 -15.70 -20.39 2.19
C ALA A 143 -14.85 -19.10 2.29
N ARG A 144 -14.81 -18.26 1.24
CA ARG A 144 -14.14 -16.96 1.29
C ARG A 144 -14.90 -15.98 2.16
N ILE A 145 -16.23 -15.92 1.96
CA ILE A 145 -17.11 -15.05 2.74
C ILE A 145 -16.97 -15.40 4.22
N LEU A 146 -16.98 -16.69 4.56
CA LEU A 146 -16.81 -17.16 5.93
C LEU A 146 -15.47 -16.69 6.54
N LEU A 147 -14.34 -16.85 5.85
CA LEU A 147 -13.04 -16.39 6.34
C LEU A 147 -12.99 -14.87 6.52
N ASN A 148 -13.55 -14.12 5.56
CA ASN A 148 -13.64 -12.66 5.64
C ASN A 148 -14.50 -12.21 6.82
N GLU A 149 -15.66 -12.85 7.04
CA GLU A 149 -16.53 -12.55 8.17
C GLU A 149 -15.89 -12.96 9.50
N MET A 150 -15.21 -14.11 9.58
CA MET A 150 -14.46 -14.53 10.78
C MET A 150 -13.36 -13.51 11.13
N SER A 151 -12.64 -13.01 10.13
CA SER A 151 -11.64 -11.95 10.33
C SER A 151 -12.27 -10.64 10.79
N LYS A 152 -13.36 -10.22 10.15
CA LYS A 152 -14.08 -8.98 10.46
C LYS A 152 -14.65 -8.99 11.88
N VAL A 153 -15.26 -10.09 12.30
CA VAL A 153 -15.75 -10.24 13.68
C VAL A 153 -14.57 -10.44 14.64
N GLY A 154 -13.49 -11.09 14.20
CA GLY A 154 -12.24 -11.22 14.96
C GLY A 154 -11.60 -9.89 15.34
N LEU A 155 -11.77 -8.84 14.53
CA LEU A 155 -11.35 -7.47 14.89
C LEU A 155 -12.05 -6.96 16.17
N LEU A 156 -13.32 -7.32 16.35
CA LEU A 156 -14.14 -6.91 17.50
C LEU A 156 -13.78 -7.65 18.80
N TRP A 157 -13.08 -8.79 18.74
CA TRP A 157 -12.80 -9.64 19.90
C TRP A 157 -11.70 -9.05 20.78
N GLU A 158 -11.91 -8.88 22.09
CA GLU A 158 -10.91 -8.36 23.03
C GLU A 158 -10.71 -9.28 24.23
N VAL A 159 -9.45 -9.60 24.56
CA VAL A 159 -9.10 -10.51 25.67
C VAL A 159 -9.69 -10.03 27.01
N LYS A 160 -9.69 -8.71 27.22
CA LYS A 160 -10.12 -8.07 28.48
C LYS A 160 -11.64 -7.87 28.57
N ASP A 161 -12.41 -8.08 27.49
CA ASP A 161 -13.86 -7.84 27.46
C ASP A 161 -14.67 -9.14 27.36
N SER A 162 -15.31 -9.49 28.47
CA SER A 162 -16.20 -10.65 28.56
C SER A 162 -17.37 -10.61 27.56
N LYS A 163 -17.79 -9.44 27.07
CA LYS A 163 -18.88 -9.32 26.09
C LYS A 163 -18.48 -9.87 24.73
N THR A 164 -17.18 -9.89 24.44
CA THR A 164 -16.65 -10.32 23.15
C THR A 164 -16.31 -11.81 23.14
N ASN A 165 -16.24 -12.49 24.29
CA ASN A 165 -15.94 -13.93 24.39
C ASN A 165 -16.84 -14.82 23.53
N LEU A 166 -18.10 -14.42 23.32
CA LEU A 166 -19.04 -15.10 22.42
C LEU A 166 -18.47 -15.23 20.99
N ILE A 167 -17.67 -14.27 20.52
CA ILE A 167 -17.03 -14.30 19.19
C ILE A 167 -16.11 -15.51 19.08
N LYS A 168 -15.18 -15.66 20.04
CA LYS A 168 -14.22 -16.78 20.05
C LYS A 168 -14.94 -18.12 20.15
N GLU A 169 -15.97 -18.21 20.99
CA GLU A 169 -16.78 -19.42 21.12
C GLU A 169 -17.51 -19.80 19.83
N GLN A 170 -18.13 -18.83 19.14
CA GLN A 170 -18.81 -19.09 17.87
C GLN A 170 -17.84 -19.45 16.75
N ILE A 171 -16.70 -18.77 16.62
CA ILE A 171 -15.67 -19.13 15.64
C ILE A 171 -15.18 -20.56 15.93
N ASN A 172 -14.86 -20.88 17.19
CA ASN A 172 -14.43 -22.22 17.57
C ASN A 172 -15.51 -23.27 17.23
N LYS A 173 -16.78 -22.99 17.55
CA LYS A 173 -17.90 -23.88 17.22
C LYS A 173 -17.99 -24.15 15.71
N VAL A 174 -17.94 -23.11 14.88
CA VAL A 174 -18.00 -23.27 13.42
C VAL A 174 -16.78 -24.03 12.89
N THR A 175 -15.56 -23.68 13.34
CA THR A 175 -14.34 -24.38 12.93
C THR A 175 -14.35 -25.86 13.33
N ALA A 176 -14.82 -26.19 14.53
CA ALA A 176 -14.96 -27.56 15.01
C ALA A 176 -16.04 -28.34 14.24
N GLN A 177 -17.15 -27.68 13.86
CA GLN A 177 -18.17 -28.27 12.99
C GLN A 177 -17.61 -28.60 11.61
N ILE A 178 -16.87 -27.68 10.99
CA ILE A 178 -16.23 -27.89 9.68
C ILE A 178 -15.21 -29.00 9.75
N LEU A 179 -14.34 -29.00 10.77
CA LEU A 179 -13.35 -30.06 10.98
C LEU A 179 -14.01 -31.43 11.11
N LYS A 180 -15.05 -31.56 11.94
CA LYS A 180 -15.73 -32.85 12.13
C LYS A 180 -16.44 -33.32 10.86
N ALA A 181 -17.15 -32.42 10.18
CA ALA A 181 -17.92 -32.76 9.00
C ALA A 181 -17.05 -33.03 7.77
N SER A 182 -15.84 -32.48 7.71
CA SER A 182 -14.87 -32.75 6.63
C SER A 182 -14.49 -34.22 6.48
N ILE A 183 -14.77 -35.05 7.49
CA ILE A 183 -14.56 -36.50 7.49
C ILE A 183 -15.83 -37.27 7.04
N GLU A 184 -17.02 -36.75 7.31
CA GLU A 184 -18.28 -37.55 7.30
C GLU A 184 -19.31 -37.11 6.25
N GLN A 185 -19.27 -35.87 5.74
CA GLN A 185 -20.36 -35.25 4.96
C GLN A 185 -19.89 -34.53 3.68
N ASP A 186 -20.86 -34.07 2.89
CA ASP A 186 -20.62 -33.14 1.78
C ASP A 186 -20.12 -31.78 2.31
N LEU A 187 -18.88 -31.47 1.96
CA LEU A 187 -18.15 -30.31 2.48
C LEU A 187 -18.71 -29.00 1.93
N ALA A 188 -19.19 -28.98 0.68
CA ALA A 188 -19.63 -27.75 0.01
C ALA A 188 -20.89 -27.17 0.67
N SER A 189 -21.94 -27.99 0.83
CA SER A 189 -23.19 -27.58 1.47
C SER A 189 -23.03 -27.19 2.95
N LEU A 190 -22.03 -27.77 3.63
CA LEU A 190 -21.70 -27.40 5.00
C LEU A 190 -21.04 -26.02 5.09
N PHE A 191 -20.11 -25.68 4.19
CA PHE A 191 -19.54 -24.33 4.12
C PHE A 191 -20.61 -23.28 3.80
N GLU A 192 -21.57 -23.60 2.93
CA GLU A 192 -22.71 -22.73 2.64
C GLU A 192 -23.56 -22.49 3.89
N THR A 193 -23.99 -23.55 4.56
CA THR A 193 -24.79 -23.46 5.80
C THR A 193 -24.04 -22.73 6.91
N ALA A 194 -22.75 -23.02 7.10
CA ALA A 194 -21.90 -22.37 8.10
C ALA A 194 -21.71 -20.88 7.78
N CYS A 195 -21.52 -20.54 6.49
CA CYS A 195 -21.41 -19.16 6.02
C CYS A 195 -22.70 -18.37 6.30
N GLU A 196 -23.87 -18.93 5.98
CA GLU A 196 -25.15 -18.28 6.25
C GLU A 196 -25.36 -18.02 7.74
N GLN A 197 -25.17 -19.04 8.58
CA GLN A 197 -25.32 -18.92 10.03
C GLN A 197 -24.35 -17.91 10.62
N PHE A 198 -23.08 -17.95 10.19
CA PHE A 198 -22.06 -17.03 10.70
C PHE A 198 -22.27 -15.60 10.19
N THR A 199 -22.74 -15.41 8.97
CA THR A 199 -23.09 -14.09 8.42
C THR A 199 -24.25 -13.47 9.19
N GLN A 200 -25.27 -14.28 9.54
CA GLN A 200 -26.38 -13.82 10.38
C GLN A 200 -25.89 -13.42 11.78
N PHE A 201 -25.01 -14.21 12.39
CA PHE A 201 -24.38 -13.90 13.67
C PHE A 201 -23.54 -12.61 13.61
N SER A 202 -22.66 -12.50 12.61
CA SER A 202 -21.81 -11.33 12.34
C SER A 202 -22.65 -10.06 12.20
N SER A 203 -23.67 -10.09 11.34
CA SER A 203 -24.55 -8.93 11.12
C SER A 203 -25.29 -8.50 12.39
N SER A 204 -25.67 -9.45 13.26
CA SER A 204 -26.32 -9.17 14.54
C SER A 204 -25.35 -8.52 15.54
N LEU A 205 -24.10 -8.99 15.58
CA LEU A 205 -23.05 -8.39 16.41
C LEU A 205 -22.69 -6.99 15.93
N ILE A 206 -22.47 -6.81 14.63
CA ILE A 206 -22.11 -5.52 14.03
C ILE A 206 -23.23 -4.50 14.27
N LYS A 207 -24.51 -4.86 14.07
CA LYS A 207 -25.64 -3.97 14.37
C LYS A 207 -25.66 -3.57 15.85
N ARG A 208 -25.39 -4.52 16.76
CA ARG A 208 -25.35 -4.23 18.19
C ARG A 208 -24.22 -3.25 18.52
N THR A 209 -23.01 -3.48 18.00
CA THR A 209 -21.87 -2.59 18.25
C THR A 209 -22.06 -1.22 17.63
N GLU A 210 -22.68 -1.13 16.44
CA GLU A 210 -23.05 0.14 15.80
C GLU A 210 -24.06 0.95 16.63
N ILE A 211 -25.03 0.29 17.29
CA ILE A 211 -25.97 0.97 18.18
C ILE A 211 -25.25 1.54 19.41
N PHE A 212 -24.33 0.78 20.00
CA PHE A 212 -23.52 1.27 21.12
C PHE A 212 -22.60 2.41 20.68
N GLU A 213 -21.92 2.27 19.54
CA GLU A 213 -21.07 3.31 18.95
C GLU A 213 -21.86 4.59 18.69
N LYS A 214 -23.08 4.48 18.14
CA LYS A 214 -23.97 5.64 17.92
C LYS A 214 -24.32 6.34 19.23
N ARG A 215 -24.64 5.59 20.28
CA ARG A 215 -24.94 6.17 21.60
C ARG A 215 -23.74 6.88 22.21
N ILE A 216 -22.54 6.30 22.10
CA ILE A 216 -21.31 6.94 22.55
C ILE A 216 -21.04 8.21 21.75
N ARG A 217 -21.20 8.16 20.42
CA ARG A 217 -21.05 9.33 19.55
C ARG A 217 -21.99 10.46 19.95
N GLU A 218 -23.27 10.17 20.16
CA GLU A 218 -24.29 11.14 20.56
C GLU A 218 -24.02 11.70 21.97
N ALA A 219 -23.63 10.84 22.92
CA ALA A 219 -23.29 11.26 24.28
C ALA A 219 -22.07 12.19 24.31
N GLU A 220 -21.02 11.86 23.55
CA GLU A 220 -19.80 12.67 23.51
C GLU A 220 -19.98 13.96 22.70
N HIS A 221 -20.77 13.94 21.62
CA HIS A 221 -21.17 15.18 20.94
C HIS A 221 -22.01 16.08 21.86
N GLY A 222 -22.91 15.52 22.67
CA GLY A 222 -23.65 16.26 23.68
C GLY A 222 -22.74 16.85 24.75
N ARG A 223 -21.76 16.08 25.22
CA ARG A 223 -20.76 16.52 26.19
C ARG A 223 -19.87 17.64 25.67
N ALA A 224 -19.37 17.53 24.44
CA ALA A 224 -18.56 18.56 23.81
C ALA A 224 -19.35 19.87 23.62
N LYS A 225 -20.60 19.78 23.15
CA LYS A 225 -21.50 20.92 23.03
C LYS A 225 -21.75 21.60 24.39
N ALA A 226 -21.97 20.81 25.44
CA ALA A 226 -22.13 21.33 26.79
C ALA A 226 -20.86 22.04 27.28
N LYS A 227 -19.67 21.45 27.08
CA LYS A 227 -18.38 22.05 27.47
C LYS A 227 -18.13 23.37 26.76
N LEU A 228 -18.44 23.48 25.48
CA LEU A 228 -18.34 24.72 24.73
C LEU A 228 -19.36 25.78 25.15
N ALA A 229 -20.61 25.39 25.38
CA ALA A 229 -21.63 26.30 25.89
C ALA A 229 -21.21 26.87 27.26
N GLN A 230 -20.64 26.03 28.12
CA GLN A 230 -20.11 26.46 29.42
C GLN A 230 -18.93 27.42 29.26
N SER A 231 -17.94 27.08 28.43
CA SER A 231 -16.77 27.95 28.21
C SER A 231 -17.15 29.29 27.57
N ARG A 232 -18.13 29.31 26.66
CA ARG A 232 -18.65 30.55 26.06
C ARG A 232 -19.42 31.40 27.07
N ALA A 233 -20.25 30.78 27.92
CA ALA A 233 -20.93 31.48 29.01
C ALA A 233 -19.92 32.13 29.96
N ASP A 234 -18.87 31.40 30.32
CA ASP A 234 -17.81 31.88 31.20
C ASP A 234 -17.05 33.05 30.59
N GLN A 235 -16.63 32.95 29.32
CA GLN A 235 -15.95 34.03 28.63
C GLN A 235 -16.83 35.29 28.51
N ALA A 236 -18.10 35.12 28.11
CA ALA A 236 -19.01 36.25 27.93
C ALA A 236 -19.33 36.95 29.26
N LEU A 237 -19.55 36.19 30.33
CA LEU A 237 -19.84 36.77 31.65
C LEU A 237 -18.60 37.38 32.29
N ASN A 238 -17.42 36.79 32.13
CA ASN A 238 -16.18 37.40 32.63
C ASN A 238 -15.88 38.74 31.93
N GLN A 239 -16.12 38.85 30.62
CA GLN A 239 -16.02 40.14 29.91
C GLN A 239 -16.99 41.20 30.45
N ILE A 240 -18.15 40.79 30.94
CA ILE A 240 -19.13 41.69 31.54
C ILE A 240 -18.67 42.08 32.96
N ILE A 241 -18.23 41.12 33.78
CA ILE A 241 -17.81 41.35 35.17
C ILE A 241 -16.53 42.20 35.26
N ASN A 242 -15.60 42.09 34.30
CA ASN A 242 -14.32 42.82 34.31
C ASN A 242 -14.47 44.34 34.09
N LYS A 243 -15.68 44.85 33.82
CA LYS A 243 -15.94 46.30 33.75
C LYS A 243 -16.07 46.90 35.16
N GLN A 244 -15.53 48.11 35.37
CA GLN A 244 -15.56 48.80 36.67
C GLN A 244 -16.99 49.09 37.16
N ASN A 245 -17.15 49.16 38.49
CA ASN A 245 -18.41 49.42 39.23
C ASN A 245 -19.43 48.27 39.32
N THR A 246 -19.02 46.99 39.31
CA THR A 246 -19.94 45.89 39.65
C THR A 246 -20.03 45.67 41.17
N PRO A 247 -21.21 45.85 41.81
CA PRO A 247 -21.41 45.53 43.23
C PRO A 247 -21.21 44.04 43.53
N GLU A 248 -20.76 43.71 44.75
CA GLU A 248 -20.46 42.33 45.15
C GLU A 248 -21.69 41.40 45.07
N PHE A 249 -22.89 41.91 45.36
CA PHE A 249 -24.13 41.14 45.28
C PHE A 249 -24.48 40.72 43.83
N VAL A 250 -24.12 41.56 42.85
CA VAL A 250 -24.33 41.28 41.42
C VAL A 250 -23.29 40.28 40.91
N GLN A 251 -22.03 40.39 41.35
CA GLN A 251 -21.00 39.41 41.01
C GLN A 251 -21.37 38.01 41.52
N LYS A 252 -21.87 37.89 42.76
CA LYS A 252 -22.37 36.63 43.33
C LYS A 252 -23.51 36.05 42.49
N LEU A 253 -24.51 36.86 42.14
CA LEU A 253 -25.63 36.39 41.31
C LEU A 253 -25.16 35.93 39.92
N ILE A 254 -24.29 36.69 39.27
CA ILE A 254 -23.82 36.34 37.92
C ILE A 254 -23.05 35.02 37.94
N HIS A 255 -22.18 34.83 38.93
CA HIS A 255 -21.37 33.63 39.06
C HIS A 255 -22.22 32.39 39.45
N ASP A 256 -23.15 32.54 40.40
CA ASP A 256 -23.83 31.41 41.03
C ASP A 256 -25.13 31.01 40.29
N ALA A 257 -25.85 31.97 39.72
CA ALA A 257 -27.15 31.72 39.09
C ALA A 257 -27.14 32.05 37.59
N TRP A 258 -26.69 33.24 37.21
CA TRP A 258 -26.84 33.74 35.83
C TRP A 258 -25.95 32.99 34.83
N LYS A 259 -24.78 32.51 35.25
CA LYS A 259 -23.94 31.57 34.50
C LYS A 259 -24.70 30.34 34.05
N HIS A 260 -25.55 29.79 34.91
CA HIS A 260 -26.37 28.63 34.57
C HIS A 260 -27.50 29.00 33.59
N VAL A 261 -28.10 30.18 33.72
CA VAL A 261 -29.12 30.70 32.78
C VAL A 261 -28.54 30.83 31.37
N VAL A 262 -27.40 31.49 31.23
CA VAL A 262 -26.69 31.70 29.95
C VAL A 262 -26.29 30.35 29.34
N TYR A 263 -25.77 29.43 30.16
CA TYR A 263 -25.45 28.06 29.72
C TYR A 263 -26.67 27.32 29.14
N LEU A 264 -27.82 27.36 29.82
CA LEU A 264 -29.04 26.67 29.36
C LEU A 264 -29.58 27.27 28.06
N GLU A 265 -29.50 28.58 27.88
CA GLU A 265 -29.93 29.25 26.65
C GLU A 265 -28.99 28.95 25.48
N LEU A 266 -27.67 28.94 25.72
CA LEU A 266 -26.65 28.53 24.74
C LEU A 266 -26.84 27.06 24.30
N LEU A 267 -27.19 26.17 25.24
CA LEU A 267 -27.41 24.76 24.95
C LEU A 267 -28.69 24.53 24.12
N LYS A 268 -29.75 25.31 24.40
CA LYS A 268 -31.03 25.28 23.67
C LYS A 268 -30.96 25.91 22.29
N SER A 269 -30.18 26.98 22.11
CA SER A 269 -30.13 27.72 20.83
C SER A 269 -29.49 26.92 19.69
N GLY A 270 -28.59 25.97 20.00
CA GLY A 270 -28.01 25.06 19.00
C GLY A 270 -27.21 25.76 17.89
N ASP A 271 -26.52 24.97 17.06
CA ASP A 271 -25.59 25.47 16.03
C ASP A 271 -26.25 26.34 14.94
N ASN A 272 -27.58 26.41 14.87
CA ASN A 272 -28.32 27.12 13.84
C ASN A 272 -28.54 28.62 14.12
N ASP A 273 -28.32 29.10 15.35
CA ASP A 273 -28.72 30.46 15.77
C ASP A 273 -27.55 31.30 16.32
N GLN A 274 -26.31 31.05 15.84
CA GLN A 274 -25.15 31.91 16.19
C GLN A 274 -25.35 33.39 15.79
N SER A 275 -26.33 33.70 14.95
CA SER A 275 -26.65 35.06 14.49
C SER A 275 -27.59 35.83 15.41
N LYS A 276 -28.27 35.18 16.37
CA LYS A 276 -29.17 35.88 17.28
C LYS A 276 -28.41 36.30 18.55
N PRO A 277 -28.56 37.56 18.98
CA PRO A 277 -28.03 37.98 20.27
C PRO A 277 -28.70 37.14 21.36
N ILE A 278 -27.87 36.47 22.17
CA ILE A 278 -28.33 35.65 23.29
C ILE A 278 -28.97 36.60 24.31
N VAL A 279 -30.25 36.41 24.59
CA VAL A 279 -31.05 37.37 25.37
C VAL A 279 -30.49 37.49 26.78
N SER A 280 -30.11 36.37 27.41
CA SER A 280 -29.50 36.37 28.74
C SER A 280 -28.17 37.12 28.84
N ILE A 281 -27.36 37.16 27.78
CA ILE A 281 -26.13 37.98 27.75
C ILE A 281 -26.50 39.46 27.70
N ASN A 282 -27.52 39.82 26.90
CA ASN A 282 -27.96 41.20 26.80
C ASN A 282 -28.62 41.68 28.10
N THR A 283 -29.39 40.83 28.77
CA THR A 283 -29.94 41.12 30.12
C THR A 283 -28.82 41.31 31.14
N ALA A 284 -27.72 40.54 31.07
CA ALA A 284 -26.55 40.77 31.93
C ALA A 284 -25.88 42.12 31.64
N LYS A 285 -25.76 42.52 30.37
CA LYS A 285 -25.28 43.86 29.99
C LYS A 285 -26.20 44.96 30.52
N GLN A 286 -27.52 44.80 30.37
CA GLN A 286 -28.54 45.75 30.84
C GLN A 286 -28.52 45.90 32.36
N LEU A 287 -28.33 44.80 33.11
CA LEU A 287 -28.14 44.84 34.55
C LEU A 287 -26.92 45.67 34.94
N LEU A 288 -25.82 45.55 34.19
CA LEU A 288 -24.62 46.31 34.50
C LEU A 288 -24.76 47.80 34.16
N VAL A 289 -25.50 48.11 33.08
CA VAL A 289 -25.86 49.49 32.70
C VAL A 289 -26.80 50.12 33.73
N SER A 290 -27.76 49.35 34.29
CA SER A 290 -28.72 49.87 35.28
C SER A 290 -28.09 50.22 36.65
N LEU A 291 -26.84 49.81 36.88
CA LEU A 291 -26.09 50.10 38.10
C LEU A 291 -25.20 51.34 37.99
N GLN A 292 -25.16 51.99 36.83
CA GLN A 292 -24.33 53.17 36.59
C GLN A 292 -24.97 54.46 37.10
N PRO A 293 -24.18 55.45 37.54
CA PRO A 293 -24.70 56.77 37.88
C PRO A 293 -25.30 57.44 36.62
N LEU A 294 -26.53 57.94 36.76
CA LEU A 294 -27.25 58.66 35.70
C LEU A 294 -26.89 60.15 35.79
N ASN A 295 -26.53 60.77 34.67
CA ASN A 295 -26.04 62.17 34.63
C ASN A 295 -26.98 63.13 33.90
N SER A 296 -28.03 62.62 33.25
CA SER A 296 -28.99 63.41 32.47
C SER A 296 -30.45 63.00 32.73
N VAL A 297 -31.38 63.94 32.54
CA VAL A 297 -32.84 63.70 32.60
C VAL A 297 -33.27 62.71 31.51
N ASP A 298 -32.66 62.77 30.32
CA ASP A 298 -32.96 61.85 29.21
C ASP A 298 -32.48 60.41 29.50
N GLU A 299 -31.41 60.26 30.28
CA GLU A 299 -30.91 58.96 30.74
C GLU A 299 -31.83 58.37 31.83
N LEU A 300 -32.45 59.21 32.66
CA LEU A 300 -33.43 58.81 33.66
C LEU A 300 -34.69 58.23 32.99
N ASP A 301 -35.20 58.87 31.94
CA ASP A 301 -36.37 58.38 31.19
C ASP A 301 -36.09 57.02 30.54
N LYS A 302 -34.91 56.86 29.90
CA LYS A 302 -34.49 55.57 29.32
C LYS A 302 -34.30 54.48 30.38
N PHE A 303 -33.78 54.82 31.55
CA PHE A 303 -33.64 53.90 32.68
C PHE A 303 -35.01 53.42 33.21
N LEU A 304 -35.98 54.34 33.34
CA LEU A 304 -37.35 54.00 33.77
C LEU A 304 -38.08 53.10 32.75
N GLU A 305 -37.78 53.23 31.46
CA GLU A 305 -38.27 52.31 30.42
C GLU A 305 -37.63 50.91 30.53
N LEU A 306 -36.36 50.82 30.93
CA LEU A 306 -35.60 49.57 31.01
C LEU A 306 -35.87 48.74 32.27
N GLN A 307 -36.10 49.39 33.41
CA GLN A 307 -36.28 48.73 34.71
C GLN A 307 -37.34 47.62 34.70
N PRO A 308 -38.59 47.83 34.25
CA PRO A 308 -39.61 46.78 34.27
C PRO A 308 -39.25 45.60 33.35
N ILE A 309 -38.62 45.87 32.20
CA ILE A 309 -38.22 44.84 31.23
C ILE A 309 -37.07 43.99 31.81
N LEU A 310 -36.12 44.64 32.47
CA LEU A 310 -34.97 44.00 33.12
C LEU A 310 -35.42 43.11 34.27
N LEU A 311 -36.28 43.60 35.17
CA LEU A 311 -36.75 42.85 36.33
C LEU A 311 -37.54 41.61 35.91
N ASP A 312 -38.40 41.74 34.90
CA ASP A 312 -39.18 40.61 34.39
C ASP A 312 -38.29 39.59 33.67
N ALA A 313 -37.26 40.04 32.94
CA ALA A 313 -36.27 39.16 32.31
C ALA A 313 -35.39 38.43 33.33
N LEU A 314 -34.94 39.12 34.39
CA LEU A 314 -34.13 38.54 35.48
C LEU A 314 -34.95 37.50 36.26
N LYS A 315 -36.18 37.83 36.65
CA LYS A 315 -37.08 36.92 37.36
C LYS A 315 -37.37 35.66 36.53
N ASN A 316 -37.74 35.84 35.27
CA ASN A 316 -37.97 34.71 34.35
C ASN A 316 -36.69 33.88 34.07
N GLY A 317 -35.51 34.50 34.14
CA GLY A 317 -34.22 33.80 34.01
C GLY A 317 -33.89 32.95 35.23
N LEU A 318 -33.99 33.54 36.42
CA LEU A 318 -33.68 32.91 37.70
C LEU A 318 -34.68 31.79 38.04
N GLU A 319 -35.97 31.93 37.70
CA GLU A 319 -36.98 30.87 37.87
C GLU A 319 -36.73 29.64 36.98
N LYS A 320 -36.06 29.81 35.83
CA LYS A 320 -35.71 28.68 34.94
C LYS A 320 -34.53 27.87 35.46
N THR A 321 -33.72 28.45 36.32
CA THR A 321 -32.66 27.77 37.05
C THR A 321 -33.20 27.31 38.40
N SER A 322 -32.72 26.20 38.96
CA SER A 322 -33.17 25.73 40.29
C SER A 322 -32.64 26.61 41.44
N TYR A 323 -32.68 27.93 41.27
CA TYR A 323 -32.24 28.92 42.25
C TYR A 323 -33.32 29.10 43.32
N SER A 324 -32.91 29.32 44.57
CA SER A 324 -33.83 29.38 45.70
C SER A 324 -34.72 30.63 45.59
N PHE A 325 -36.04 30.45 45.73
CA PHE A 325 -37.01 31.57 45.72
C PHE A 325 -36.63 32.68 46.72
N ALA A 326 -36.11 32.29 47.89
CA ALA A 326 -35.68 33.24 48.93
C ALA A 326 -34.43 34.06 48.53
N GLU A 327 -33.52 33.48 47.76
CA GLU A 327 -32.30 34.18 47.30
C GLU A 327 -32.62 35.11 46.14
N THR A 328 -33.55 34.71 45.26
CA THR A 328 -34.10 35.58 44.21
C THR A 328 -34.78 36.81 44.81
N ASP A 329 -35.66 36.63 45.80
CA ASP A 329 -36.39 37.74 46.42
C ASP A 329 -35.43 38.71 47.15
N ALA A 330 -34.45 38.18 47.88
CA ALA A 330 -33.43 39.01 48.55
C ALA A 330 -32.60 39.84 47.57
N PHE A 331 -32.20 39.25 46.44
CA PHE A 331 -31.51 39.97 45.38
C PHE A 331 -32.36 41.09 44.78
N MET A 332 -33.65 40.81 44.52
CA MET A 332 -34.56 41.81 43.95
C MET A 332 -34.79 42.98 44.91
N GLU A 333 -34.90 42.71 46.23
CA GLU A 333 -34.99 43.76 47.25
C GLU A 333 -33.72 44.61 47.32
N GLU A 334 -32.53 44.00 47.27
CA GLU A 334 -31.25 44.72 47.24
C GLU A 334 -31.12 45.59 45.98
N LEU A 335 -31.51 45.06 44.82
CA LEU A 335 -31.48 45.77 43.55
C LEU A 335 -32.47 46.95 43.52
N ASP A 336 -33.69 46.77 44.01
CA ASP A 336 -34.68 47.85 44.12
C ASP A 336 -34.21 48.96 45.07
N SER A 337 -33.55 48.60 46.18
CA SER A 337 -32.96 49.58 47.10
C SER A 337 -31.86 50.41 46.43
N PHE A 338 -31.06 49.77 45.57
CA PHE A 338 -29.99 50.43 44.83
C PHE A 338 -30.54 51.36 43.74
N HIS A 339 -31.54 50.91 42.96
CA HIS A 339 -32.21 51.74 41.96
C HIS A 339 -32.93 52.94 42.59
N THR A 340 -33.57 52.77 43.74
CA THR A 340 -34.22 53.87 44.47
C THR A 340 -33.19 54.92 44.92
N ASN A 341 -32.00 54.48 45.36
CA ASN A 341 -30.92 55.38 45.75
C ASN A 341 -30.35 56.16 44.55
N LEU A 342 -30.14 55.49 43.41
CA LEU A 342 -29.71 56.15 42.17
C LEU A 342 -30.69 57.23 41.71
N VAL A 343 -31.99 56.92 41.66
CA VAL A 343 -33.03 57.89 41.27
C VAL A 343 -33.06 59.08 42.24
N MET A 344 -32.91 58.84 43.55
CA MET A 344 -32.87 59.90 44.55
C MET A 344 -31.64 60.79 44.41
N GLN A 345 -30.46 60.23 44.10
CA GLN A 345 -29.24 61.01 43.85
C GLN A 345 -29.40 61.96 42.66
N VAL A 346 -30.05 61.51 41.58
CA VAL A 346 -30.35 62.35 40.40
C VAL A 346 -31.35 63.45 40.73
N GLN A 347 -32.42 63.14 41.47
CA GLN A 347 -33.40 64.13 41.91
C GLN A 347 -32.76 65.24 42.78
N THR A 348 -31.81 64.90 43.65
CA THR A 348 -31.07 65.89 44.44
C THR A 348 -30.07 66.72 43.62
N PHE A 349 -29.62 66.21 42.47
CA PHE A 349 -28.79 66.96 41.51
C PHE A 349 -29.63 67.96 40.71
N ILE A 350 -30.84 67.56 40.29
CA ILE A 350 -31.79 68.42 39.57
C ILE A 350 -32.34 69.53 40.48
N GLU A 351 -32.59 69.25 41.76
CA GLU A 351 -33.05 70.26 42.73
C GLU A 351 -31.99 71.31 43.13
N LYS A 352 -30.71 71.09 42.81
CA LYS A 352 -29.62 72.05 43.08
C LYS A 352 -29.39 73.08 41.96
N GLU A 353 -29.97 72.90 40.77
CA GLU A 353 -30.09 73.99 39.78
C GLU A 353 -31.53 74.53 39.80
N PRO A 354 -31.83 75.38 40.78
CA PRO A 354 -32.23 76.72 40.36
C PRO A 354 -31.73 77.81 41.33
N GLU A 355 -31.43 79.00 40.76
CA GLU A 355 -31.14 80.27 41.46
C GLU A 355 -29.68 80.51 41.91
N GLU A 356 -28.83 81.02 41.01
CA GLU A 356 -27.87 82.13 41.21
C GLU A 356 -27.09 82.29 39.89
N GLU A 357 -27.40 83.23 39.00
CA GLU A 357 -26.87 84.58 39.02
C GLU A 357 -27.74 85.51 38.15
N ILE A 358 -28.61 86.30 38.79
CA ILE A 358 -29.10 87.53 38.15
C ILE A 358 -27.94 88.53 38.17
N LEU A 359 -27.39 88.79 36.98
CA LEU A 359 -26.47 89.90 36.70
C LEU A 359 -26.86 91.18 37.46
N ARG A 360 -26.11 91.53 38.51
CA ARG A 360 -25.99 92.90 39.02
C ARG A 360 -24.57 93.38 38.82
N LEU A 361 -24.39 94.08 37.70
CA LEU A 361 -23.24 94.94 37.41
C LEU A 361 -22.96 95.88 38.59
N LYS A 362 -21.75 95.80 39.16
CA LYS A 362 -21.07 96.93 39.81
C LYS A 362 -19.63 97.00 39.27
N PRO A 363 -19.08 98.19 39.02
CA PRO A 363 -17.84 98.34 38.27
C PRO A 363 -16.60 98.06 39.12
N ALA A 364 -15.54 97.67 38.41
CA ALA A 364 -14.21 97.37 38.88
C ALA A 364 -13.52 98.54 39.60
N ASP A 365 -12.63 98.19 40.54
CA ASP A 365 -11.35 98.86 40.76
C ASP A 365 -10.37 97.92 41.50
N PRO A 366 -9.04 98.13 41.38
CA PRO A 366 -8.14 97.08 40.92
C PRO A 366 -7.04 96.68 41.93
N PHE A 367 -6.48 95.48 41.73
CA PHE A 367 -5.11 95.04 42.03
C PHE A 367 -4.44 95.46 43.36
N ASP A 368 -4.09 94.49 44.20
CA ASP A 368 -2.66 94.14 44.33
C ASP A 368 -2.47 92.72 44.90
N MET A 369 -1.45 92.04 44.35
CA MET A 369 -1.08 90.66 44.63
C MET A 369 -0.15 90.59 45.83
N ASN A 370 -0.34 89.60 46.71
CA ASN A 370 0.77 88.92 47.39
C ASN A 370 0.35 87.61 48.06
N GLN A 371 1.13 86.57 47.75
CA GLN A 371 1.47 85.34 48.51
C GLN A 371 0.39 84.25 48.60
N GLU A 372 0.49 83.18 47.79
CA GLU A 372 1.31 81.96 48.02
C GLU A 372 0.83 81.15 49.24
N ASP A 373 0.11 80.05 49.00
CA ASP A 373 0.61 78.73 49.37
C ASP A 373 -0.17 77.56 48.76
N HIS A 374 0.59 76.51 48.46
CA HIS A 374 0.26 75.33 47.66
C HIS A 374 -0.84 74.40 48.22
N SER A 375 -1.73 73.91 47.35
CA SER A 375 -1.90 72.45 47.16
C SER A 375 -2.65 72.15 45.87
N SER A 376 -1.99 71.32 45.07
CA SER A 376 -2.23 71.02 43.68
C SER A 376 -3.61 70.40 43.40
N GLU A 377 -4.40 71.13 42.62
CA GLU A 377 -5.42 70.57 41.75
C GLU A 377 -4.76 69.55 40.81
N THR A 378 -5.21 68.30 40.85
CA THR A 378 -5.22 67.47 39.64
C THR A 378 -6.68 67.46 39.19
N GLN A 379 -7.05 68.51 38.45
CA GLN A 379 -8.22 68.51 37.60
C GLN A 379 -8.09 67.31 36.66
N GLN A 380 -8.85 66.25 36.91
CA GLN A 380 -9.17 65.31 35.85
C GLN A 380 -9.94 66.11 34.82
N GLN A 381 -9.26 66.40 33.71
CA GLN A 381 -9.84 66.96 32.51
C GLN A 381 -11.00 66.05 32.08
N ILE A 382 -12.21 66.52 32.33
CA ILE A 382 -13.41 66.01 31.68
C ILE A 382 -13.26 66.44 30.22
N GLU A 383 -12.92 65.50 29.33
CA GLU A 383 -13.01 65.74 27.90
C GLU A 383 -14.44 66.17 27.54
N PRO A 384 -14.61 67.13 26.62
CA PRO A 384 -15.92 67.67 26.30
C PRO A 384 -16.80 66.54 25.76
N ILE A 385 -17.99 66.42 26.35
CA ILE A 385 -19.07 65.54 25.90
C ILE A 385 -19.32 65.84 24.43
N GLU A 386 -18.95 64.92 23.53
CA GLU A 386 -19.54 64.91 22.19
C GLU A 386 -21.06 64.80 22.40
N ASN A 387 -21.80 65.82 21.94
CA ASN A 387 -23.26 65.86 21.98
C ASN A 387 -23.83 64.66 21.23
N VAL A 388 -24.05 63.56 21.94
CA VAL A 388 -24.82 62.42 21.47
C VAL A 388 -26.27 62.70 21.85
N ASP A 389 -27.14 62.86 20.84
CA ASP A 389 -28.60 63.00 21.00
C ASP A 389 -29.17 61.71 21.63
N VAL A 390 -29.16 61.61 22.95
CA VAL A 390 -29.72 60.48 23.71
C VAL A 390 -31.22 60.30 23.42
N GLU A 391 -31.94 61.39 23.14
CA GLU A 391 -33.36 61.40 22.75
C GLU A 391 -33.69 60.53 21.52
N LYS A 392 -32.77 60.37 20.56
CA LYS A 392 -33.02 59.65 19.28
C LYS A 392 -32.57 58.19 19.30
N MET A 393 -31.89 57.72 20.35
CA MET A 393 -31.38 56.35 20.42
C MET A 393 -32.48 55.36 20.85
N SER A 394 -32.53 54.20 20.18
CA SER A 394 -33.35 53.08 20.65
C SER A 394 -32.78 52.51 21.96
N LEU A 395 -33.64 51.85 22.74
CA LEU A 395 -33.28 51.21 24.02
C LEU A 395 -32.04 50.31 23.88
N GLU A 396 -31.99 49.48 22.84
CA GLU A 396 -30.88 48.56 22.54
C GLU A 396 -29.58 49.33 22.22
N THR A 397 -29.67 50.36 21.38
CA THR A 397 -28.50 51.17 20.97
C THR A 397 -27.94 51.96 22.15
N TRP A 398 -28.82 52.44 23.04
CA TRP A 398 -28.44 53.13 24.27
C TRP A 398 -27.74 52.18 25.26
N THR A 399 -28.27 50.97 25.46
CA THR A 399 -27.63 49.98 26.34
C THR A 399 -26.24 49.57 25.86
N GLU A 400 -26.05 49.39 24.55
CA GLU A 400 -24.76 49.06 23.96
C GLU A 400 -23.77 50.24 24.08
N TYR A 401 -24.26 51.47 23.87
CA TYR A 401 -23.46 52.70 24.00
C TYR A 401 -22.99 52.94 25.45
N MET A 402 -23.90 52.83 26.41
CA MET A 402 -23.56 52.97 27.84
C MET A 402 -22.64 51.84 28.31
N PHE A 403 -22.88 50.60 27.87
CA PHE A 403 -22.02 49.47 28.20
C PHE A 403 -20.59 49.66 27.66
N ASN A 404 -20.43 50.20 26.44
CA ASN A 404 -19.11 50.41 25.84
C ASN A 404 -18.32 51.57 26.47
N ARG A 405 -18.97 52.50 27.17
CA ARG A 405 -18.31 53.63 27.87
C ARG A 405 -17.73 53.28 29.23
N LEU A 406 -18.04 52.09 29.74
CA LEU A 406 -17.56 51.65 31.05
C LEU A 406 -16.04 51.39 31.03
N PRO A 407 -15.28 51.99 31.96
CA PRO A 407 -13.85 51.71 32.06
C PRO A 407 -13.62 50.24 32.45
N GLU A 408 -12.67 49.59 31.78
CA GLU A 408 -12.25 48.23 32.13
C GLU A 408 -11.38 48.28 33.39
N ASN A 409 -11.59 47.36 34.34
CA ASN A 409 -10.64 47.22 35.45
C ASN A 409 -9.31 46.76 34.86
N SER A 410 -8.29 47.62 34.92
CA SER A 410 -6.92 47.29 34.52
C SER A 410 -6.24 46.36 35.53
N THR A 411 -6.84 45.20 35.77
CA THR A 411 -6.21 44.05 36.41
C THR A 411 -6.59 42.80 35.65
N ASP A 412 -6.45 42.82 34.33
CA ASP A 412 -6.16 41.59 33.61
C ASP A 412 -4.63 41.54 33.46
N ASN A 413 -4.02 40.68 34.29
CA ASN A 413 -2.94 39.84 33.78
C ASN A 413 -3.42 39.38 32.41
N GLU A 414 -2.70 39.77 31.36
CA GLU A 414 -2.85 39.18 30.04
C GLU A 414 -3.04 37.68 30.24
N ILE A 415 -4.28 37.21 30.05
CA ILE A 415 -4.51 35.83 29.70
C ILE A 415 -3.82 35.77 28.35
N ILE A 416 -2.55 35.36 28.40
CA ILE A 416 -1.83 34.83 27.27
C ILE A 416 -2.85 33.91 26.62
N ILE A 417 -3.38 34.34 25.48
CA ILE A 417 -3.96 33.42 24.51
C ILE A 417 -2.82 32.44 24.31
N GLU A 418 -2.89 31.28 24.98
CA GLU A 418 -1.94 30.21 24.74
C GLU A 418 -1.87 30.08 23.24
N ASN A 419 -0.69 30.41 22.71
CA ASN A 419 -0.36 30.29 21.32
C ASN A 419 -0.99 29.00 20.82
N ILE A 420 -2.02 29.10 20.00
CA ILE A 420 -2.40 27.99 19.13
C ILE A 420 -1.11 27.70 18.36
N PRO A 421 -0.46 26.55 18.57
CA PRO A 421 0.91 26.37 18.11
C PRO A 421 0.97 26.63 16.61
N PHE A 422 1.80 27.60 16.23
CA PHE A 422 2.09 27.88 14.84
C PHE A 422 2.74 26.63 14.24
N ARG A 423 1.94 25.90 13.46
CA ARG A 423 2.23 24.58 12.88
C ARG A 423 3.51 24.62 12.04
N GLN A 424 4.52 23.81 12.40
CA GLN A 424 5.77 23.70 11.63
C GLN A 424 5.53 22.94 10.30
N GLU A 425 6.19 23.37 9.23
CA GLU A 425 5.99 22.88 7.86
C GLU A 425 6.34 21.39 7.64
N LYS A 426 7.14 20.77 8.52
CA LYS A 426 7.42 19.32 8.49
C LYS A 426 6.20 18.47 8.90
N ASP A 427 5.34 18.99 9.77
CA ASP A 427 4.15 18.31 10.29
C ASP A 427 3.00 18.31 9.28
N ALA A 428 2.99 19.25 8.33
CA ALA A 428 1.94 19.36 7.32
C ALA A 428 1.86 18.12 6.41
N ALA A 429 2.99 17.49 6.09
CA ALA A 429 3.02 16.31 5.22
C ALA A 429 2.54 15.03 5.92
N ALA A 430 2.94 14.82 7.19
CA ALA A 430 2.47 13.72 8.03
C ALA A 430 0.98 13.88 8.37
N SER A 431 0.57 15.09 8.75
CA SER A 431 -0.82 15.46 8.97
C SER A 431 -1.69 15.19 7.74
N LYS A 432 -1.26 15.61 6.54
CA LYS A 432 -2.02 15.38 5.29
C LYS A 432 -2.18 13.90 4.95
N LYS A 433 -1.22 13.04 5.31
CA LYS A 433 -1.32 11.58 5.11
C LYS A 433 -2.26 10.95 6.13
N LEU A 434 -2.14 11.32 7.41
CA LEU A 434 -3.00 10.85 8.49
C LEU A 434 -4.47 11.24 8.22
N ILE A 435 -4.74 12.52 7.92
CA ILE A 435 -6.09 13.05 7.65
C ILE A 435 -6.78 12.31 6.48
N LYS A 436 -6.05 11.94 5.42
CA LYS A 436 -6.62 11.13 4.33
C LYS A 436 -7.05 9.73 4.75
N LEU A 437 -6.39 9.18 5.78
CA LEU A 437 -6.61 7.82 6.26
C LEU A 437 -7.57 7.76 7.45
N LEU A 438 -7.76 8.88 8.17
CA LEU A 438 -8.73 9.07 9.25
C LEU A 438 -10.15 9.17 8.68
N LYS A 439 -10.74 8.01 8.44
CA LYS A 439 -12.16 7.88 8.14
C LYS A 439 -12.85 7.21 9.32
N PRO A 440 -14.01 7.72 9.79
CA PRO A 440 -14.83 7.02 10.75
C PRO A 440 -15.07 5.59 10.27
N GLY A 441 -14.97 4.63 11.18
CA GLY A 441 -15.09 3.22 10.86
C GLY A 441 -13.77 2.45 10.74
N ARG A 442 -12.63 3.14 10.57
CA ARG A 442 -11.32 2.51 10.39
C ARG A 442 -10.73 2.07 11.73
N TRP A 443 -10.00 0.96 11.69
CA TRP A 443 -9.33 0.38 12.84
C TRP A 443 -7.85 0.79 12.95
N PHE A 444 -7.41 0.94 14.19
CA PHE A 444 -6.08 1.36 14.57
C PHE A 444 -5.62 0.54 15.79
N ASP A 445 -4.34 0.20 15.85
CA ASP A 445 -3.71 -0.24 17.09
C ASP A 445 -2.95 0.95 17.67
N ILE A 446 -3.35 1.38 18.88
CA ILE A 446 -2.77 2.55 19.57
C ILE A 446 -2.10 2.06 20.84
N GLU A 447 -0.84 2.44 21.04
CA GLU A 447 -0.11 2.14 22.26
C GLU A 447 -0.65 2.99 23.42
N MET A 448 -1.16 2.32 24.45
CA MET A 448 -1.67 2.93 25.67
C MET A 448 -1.06 2.21 26.86
N ASN A 449 -0.37 2.95 27.74
CA ASN A 449 0.28 2.40 28.93
C ASN A 449 1.29 1.27 28.63
N GLY A 450 1.96 1.31 27.47
CA GLY A 450 2.93 0.31 27.03
C GLY A 450 2.36 -0.92 26.31
N ASP A 451 1.03 -1.02 26.20
CA ASP A 451 0.35 -2.09 25.46
C ASP A 451 -0.39 -1.52 24.24
N PHE A 452 -0.28 -2.18 23.09
CA PHE A 452 -1.10 -1.84 21.92
C PHE A 452 -2.55 -2.29 22.13
N THR A 453 -3.45 -1.32 22.14
CA THR A 453 -4.89 -1.56 22.22
C THR A 453 -5.54 -1.28 20.88
N ARG A 454 -6.27 -2.28 20.38
CA ARG A 454 -7.04 -2.18 19.14
C ARG A 454 -8.28 -1.33 19.36
N CYS A 455 -8.47 -0.33 18.51
CA CYS A 455 -9.59 0.58 18.59
C CYS A 455 -10.07 1.00 17.20
N LYS A 456 -11.32 1.42 17.14
CA LYS A 456 -11.99 1.90 15.93
C LYS A 456 -12.27 3.39 16.09
N LEU A 457 -12.00 4.18 15.05
CA LEU A 457 -12.35 5.60 15.06
C LEU A 457 -13.87 5.76 14.90
N ALA A 458 -14.54 6.24 15.93
CA ALA A 458 -16.00 6.40 15.95
C ALA A 458 -16.47 7.72 15.34
N THR A 459 -15.79 8.82 15.68
CA THR A 459 -16.08 10.16 15.15
C THR A 459 -14.91 11.12 15.42
N TYR A 460 -14.91 12.23 14.68
CA TYR A 460 -14.12 13.42 14.98
C TYR A 460 -15.09 14.54 15.40
N LEU A 461 -14.69 15.34 16.39
CA LEU A 461 -15.44 16.49 16.86
C LEU A 461 -14.69 17.77 16.48
N ASP A 462 -15.08 18.38 15.37
CA ASP A 462 -14.47 19.60 14.83
C ASP A 462 -14.45 20.75 15.84
N GLN A 463 -15.47 20.81 16.69
CA GLN A 463 -15.71 21.86 17.66
C GLN A 463 -14.71 21.88 18.83
N THR A 464 -14.19 20.71 19.22
CA THR A 464 -13.23 20.55 20.33
C THR A 464 -11.89 19.96 19.89
N ASP A 465 -11.72 19.74 18.58
CA ASP A 465 -10.57 19.07 17.96
C ASP A 465 -10.23 17.71 18.60
N GLN A 466 -11.24 16.84 18.73
CA GLN A 466 -11.09 15.56 19.43
C GLN A 466 -11.53 14.36 18.56
N TYR A 467 -10.66 13.36 18.47
CA TYR A 467 -10.91 12.06 17.89
C TYR A 467 -11.32 11.05 18.97
N ILE A 468 -12.46 10.41 18.75
CA ILE A 468 -13.00 9.42 19.69
C ILE A 468 -12.74 8.02 19.16
N PHE A 469 -12.04 7.23 19.97
CA PHE A 469 -11.72 5.84 19.69
C PHE A 469 -12.54 4.92 20.59
N VAL A 470 -13.15 3.90 19.98
CA VAL A 470 -13.98 2.91 20.66
C VAL A 470 -13.39 1.50 20.53
N SER A 471 -13.72 0.65 21.50
CA SER A 471 -13.39 -0.77 21.53
C SER A 471 -14.21 -1.57 20.52
N GLY A 472 -13.86 -2.84 20.34
CA GLY A 472 -14.65 -3.77 19.55
C GLY A 472 -16.05 -4.05 20.10
N SER A 473 -16.31 -3.75 21.37
CA SER A 473 -17.65 -3.78 21.95
C SER A 473 -18.39 -2.44 21.89
N GLY A 474 -17.74 -1.38 21.39
CA GLY A 474 -18.29 -0.04 21.27
C GLY A 474 -18.14 0.83 22.54
N ALA A 475 -17.29 0.45 23.49
CA ALA A 475 -16.97 1.28 24.66
C ALA A 475 -15.89 2.32 24.32
N LYS A 476 -15.91 3.51 24.94
CA LYS A 476 -14.86 4.52 24.73
C LYS A 476 -13.53 4.04 25.30
N ILE A 477 -12.48 4.02 24.47
CA ILE A 477 -11.10 3.66 24.86
C ILE A 477 -10.28 4.93 25.07
N ALA A 478 -10.28 5.83 24.08
CA ALA A 478 -9.43 7.00 24.07
C ALA A 478 -10.12 8.19 23.43
N GLU A 479 -9.70 9.37 23.88
CA GLU A 479 -10.06 10.68 23.36
C GLU A 479 -8.72 11.38 23.12
N LEU A 480 -8.37 11.58 21.85
CA LEU A 480 -7.08 12.15 21.43
C LEU A 480 -7.34 13.40 20.62
N ASP A 481 -6.57 14.45 20.85
CA ASP A 481 -6.58 15.63 20.01
C ASP A 481 -5.79 15.39 18.70
N SER A 482 -5.90 16.32 17.75
CA SER A 482 -5.14 16.24 16.49
C SER A 482 -3.63 16.21 16.73
N GLU A 483 -3.13 16.98 17.69
CA GLU A 483 -1.69 17.13 17.96
C GLU A 483 -1.08 15.83 18.52
N THR A 484 -1.68 15.27 19.56
CA THR A 484 -1.24 14.01 20.17
C THR A 484 -1.36 12.85 19.19
N LEU A 485 -2.41 12.83 18.36
CA LEU A 485 -2.59 11.77 17.36
C LEU A 485 -1.51 11.82 16.27
N ILE A 486 -1.09 13.03 15.86
CA ILE A 486 0.02 13.20 14.90
C ILE A 486 1.34 12.77 15.54
N ASP A 487 1.60 13.18 16.78
CA ASP A 487 2.81 12.77 17.51
C ASP A 487 2.89 11.24 17.64
N TYR A 488 1.79 10.61 18.03
CA TYR A 488 1.72 9.15 18.14
C TYR A 488 1.92 8.44 16.79
N TYR A 489 1.43 9.02 15.70
CA TYR A 489 1.67 8.48 14.36
C TYR A 489 3.13 8.66 13.92
N GLN A 490 3.75 9.81 14.20
CA GLN A 490 5.16 10.07 13.87
C GLN A 490 6.10 9.16 14.65
N ASN A 491 5.81 8.94 15.93
CA ASN A 491 6.57 8.10 16.84
C ASN A 491 6.25 6.59 16.69
N LYS A 492 5.39 6.21 15.72
CA LYS A 492 4.96 4.82 15.44
C LYS A 492 4.19 4.14 16.58
N HIS A 493 3.60 4.92 17.49
CA HIS A 493 2.67 4.45 18.52
C HIS A 493 1.26 4.17 17.97
N VAL A 494 0.99 4.52 16.71
CA VAL A 494 -0.28 4.23 16.01
C VAL A 494 -0.02 3.41 14.74
N ILE A 495 -0.63 2.23 14.67
CA ILE A 495 -0.61 1.36 13.48
C ILE A 495 -1.99 1.39 12.84
N ILE A 496 -2.05 1.78 11.57
CA ILE A 496 -3.30 1.81 10.80
C ILE A 496 -3.55 0.43 10.21
N LEU A 497 -4.75 -0.11 10.44
CA LEU A 497 -5.16 -1.40 9.88
C LEU A 497 -5.80 -1.22 8.50
N ASP A 498 -5.70 -2.27 7.68
CA ASP A 498 -6.32 -2.33 6.36
C ASP A 498 -7.80 -2.72 6.50
N ASN A 499 -8.65 -2.11 5.68
CA ASN A 499 -10.08 -2.41 5.64
C ASN A 499 -10.44 -3.40 4.51
N THR A 500 -9.47 -3.78 3.67
CA THR A 500 -9.66 -4.76 2.59
C THR A 500 -9.98 -6.13 3.18
N PRO A 501 -10.93 -6.91 2.61
CA PRO A 501 -11.21 -8.26 3.06
C PRO A 501 -9.94 -9.11 3.12
N LEU A 502 -9.79 -9.86 4.21
CA LEU A 502 -8.60 -10.66 4.52
C LEU A 502 -8.19 -11.57 3.35
N PHE A 503 -9.16 -12.30 2.80
CA PHE A 503 -8.91 -13.25 1.72
C PHE A 503 -8.42 -12.55 0.45
N GLU A 504 -9.03 -11.43 0.05
CA GLU A 504 -8.65 -10.71 -1.17
C GLU A 504 -7.25 -10.10 -1.06
N ARG A 505 -6.88 -9.62 0.13
CA ARG A 505 -5.53 -9.13 0.40
C ARG A 505 -4.50 -10.25 0.31
N ALA A 506 -4.77 -11.40 0.92
CA ALA A 506 -3.90 -12.58 0.86
C ALA A 506 -3.78 -13.12 -0.57
N TYR A 507 -4.92 -13.33 -1.23
CA TYR A 507 -5.04 -13.81 -2.60
C TYR A 507 -4.27 -12.92 -3.58
N GLY A 508 -4.43 -11.59 -3.49
CA GLY A 508 -3.71 -10.63 -4.31
C GLY A 508 -2.19 -10.77 -4.18
N SER A 509 -1.69 -10.74 -2.95
CA SER A 509 -0.25 -10.84 -2.66
C SER A 509 0.34 -12.17 -3.12
N VAL A 510 -0.36 -13.28 -2.86
CA VAL A 510 0.16 -14.62 -3.18
C VAL A 510 0.12 -14.87 -4.68
N ILE A 511 -0.92 -14.46 -5.40
CA ILE A 511 -0.96 -14.66 -6.85
C ILE A 511 0.09 -13.83 -7.55
N ASP A 512 0.32 -12.59 -7.11
CA ASP A 512 1.41 -11.79 -7.67
C ASP A 512 2.75 -12.50 -7.48
N GLN A 513 2.97 -13.13 -6.33
CA GLN A 513 4.15 -13.93 -6.07
C GLN A 513 4.22 -15.21 -6.92
N VAL A 514 3.14 -15.98 -7.04
CA VAL A 514 3.09 -17.24 -7.80
C VAL A 514 3.21 -16.99 -9.31
N VAL A 515 2.56 -15.95 -9.82
CA VAL A 515 2.71 -15.54 -11.24
C VAL A 515 4.15 -15.09 -11.49
N ALA A 516 4.75 -14.31 -10.59
CA ALA A 516 6.15 -13.90 -10.72
C ALA A 516 7.12 -15.10 -10.70
N THR A 517 6.91 -16.08 -9.81
CA THR A 517 7.75 -17.29 -9.78
C THR A 517 7.55 -18.15 -11.03
N HIS A 518 6.32 -18.29 -11.51
CA HIS A 518 6.02 -19.03 -12.74
C HIS A 518 6.65 -18.37 -13.97
N LEU A 519 6.52 -17.05 -14.12
CA LEU A 519 7.15 -16.30 -15.21
C LEU A 519 8.67 -16.42 -15.15
N LYS A 520 9.26 -16.38 -13.96
CA LYS A 520 10.71 -16.59 -13.77
C LYS A 520 11.14 -18.00 -14.18
N GLN A 521 10.36 -19.03 -13.83
CA GLN A 521 10.64 -20.41 -14.25
C GLN A 521 10.50 -20.59 -15.76
N GLN A 522 9.48 -20.00 -16.39
CA GLN A 522 9.31 -20.04 -17.83
C GLN A 522 10.45 -19.34 -18.57
N ALA A 523 10.88 -18.16 -18.08
CA ALA A 523 12.01 -17.44 -18.64
C ALA A 523 13.32 -18.24 -18.49
N LEU A 524 13.52 -18.92 -17.37
CA LEU A 524 14.68 -19.79 -17.16
C LEU A 524 14.68 -20.96 -18.14
N LYS A 525 13.55 -21.66 -18.32
CA LYS A 525 13.43 -22.76 -19.30
C LYS A 525 13.70 -22.29 -20.73
N ARG A 526 13.13 -21.14 -21.13
CA ARG A 526 13.41 -20.56 -22.45
C ARG A 526 14.88 -20.21 -22.64
N ALA A 527 15.50 -19.62 -21.62
CA ALA A 527 16.93 -19.31 -21.66
C ALA A 527 17.81 -20.59 -21.73
N GLU A 528 17.41 -21.66 -21.04
CA GLU A 528 18.07 -22.96 -21.12
C GLU A 528 17.94 -23.57 -22.52
N GLU A 529 16.73 -23.56 -23.11
CA GLU A 529 16.48 -24.03 -24.48
C GLU A 529 17.24 -23.21 -25.53
N GLU A 530 17.26 -21.87 -25.38
CA GLU A 530 18.01 -20.97 -26.25
C GLU A 530 19.52 -21.22 -26.14
N ALA A 531 20.04 -21.41 -24.93
CA ALA A 531 21.46 -21.72 -24.71
C ALA A 531 21.84 -23.11 -25.27
N GLU A 532 20.95 -24.10 -25.18
CA GLU A 532 21.15 -25.41 -25.78
C GLU A 532 21.14 -25.32 -27.32
N LEU A 533 20.20 -24.56 -27.89
CA LEU A 533 20.15 -24.31 -29.33
C LEU A 533 21.40 -23.56 -29.83
N GLU A 534 21.90 -22.58 -29.06
CA GLU A 534 23.13 -21.85 -29.40
C GLU A 534 24.36 -22.77 -29.35
N LYS A 535 24.45 -23.67 -28.35
CA LYS A 535 25.50 -24.70 -28.29
C LYS A 535 25.43 -25.63 -29.49
N LEU A 536 24.24 -26.08 -29.87
CA LEU A 536 24.05 -26.95 -31.03
C LEU A 536 24.46 -26.25 -32.34
N LYS A 537 24.11 -24.97 -32.50
CA LYS A 537 24.53 -24.15 -33.65
C LYS A 537 26.05 -24.01 -33.73
N LYS A 538 26.72 -23.73 -32.60
CA LYS A 538 28.20 -23.65 -32.54
C LYS A 538 28.85 -24.98 -32.91
N GLN A 539 28.35 -26.10 -32.39
CA GLN A 539 28.85 -27.44 -32.75
C GLN A 539 28.66 -27.74 -34.25
N GLN A 540 27.53 -27.36 -34.84
CA GLN A 540 27.28 -27.52 -36.27
C GLN A 540 28.23 -26.66 -37.13
N GLU A 541 28.50 -25.43 -36.70
CA GLU A 541 29.42 -24.51 -37.40
C GLU A 541 30.87 -25.01 -37.34
N GLU A 542 31.33 -25.46 -36.16
CA GLU A 542 32.64 -26.07 -35.98
C GLU A 542 32.81 -27.33 -36.84
N ALA A 543 31.77 -28.19 -36.88
CA ALA A 543 31.76 -29.39 -37.72
C ALA A 543 31.83 -29.04 -39.22
N ARG A 544 31.12 -27.97 -39.65
CA ARG A 544 31.16 -27.48 -41.03
C ARG A 544 32.55 -26.96 -41.41
N LEU A 545 33.16 -26.15 -40.55
CA LEU A 545 34.52 -25.63 -40.75
C LEU A 545 35.56 -26.77 -40.78
N ALA A 546 35.41 -27.78 -39.92
CA ALA A 546 36.27 -28.96 -39.92
C ALA A 546 36.13 -29.78 -41.21
N ALA A 547 34.90 -29.97 -41.70
CA ALA A 547 34.65 -30.66 -42.97
C ALA A 547 35.24 -29.91 -44.17
N GLU A 548 35.13 -28.59 -44.19
CA GLU A 548 35.73 -27.75 -45.24
C GLU A 548 37.26 -27.83 -45.23
N LYS A 549 37.89 -27.73 -44.04
CA LYS A 549 39.35 -27.92 -43.88
C LYS A 549 39.79 -29.31 -44.33
N ALA A 550 39.06 -30.37 -43.95
CA ALA A 550 39.38 -31.73 -44.36
C ALA A 550 39.33 -31.91 -45.88
N ARG A 551 38.35 -31.29 -46.54
CA ARG A 551 38.24 -31.29 -48.02
C ARG A 551 39.45 -30.62 -48.68
N LEU A 552 39.84 -29.44 -48.21
CA LEU A 552 41.02 -28.73 -48.74
C LEU A 552 42.31 -29.52 -48.54
N ILE A 553 42.49 -30.17 -47.39
CA ILE A 553 43.64 -31.05 -47.12
C ILE A 553 43.65 -32.26 -48.06
N ALA A 554 42.48 -32.87 -48.32
CA ALA A 554 42.37 -33.99 -49.25
C ALA A 554 42.72 -33.57 -50.68
N GLU A 555 42.29 -32.39 -51.12
CA GLU A 555 42.60 -31.84 -52.44
C GLU A 555 44.10 -31.54 -52.59
N GLN A 556 44.73 -30.95 -51.57
CA GLN A 556 46.19 -30.74 -51.56
C GLN A 556 46.97 -32.05 -51.60
N LYS A 557 46.57 -33.07 -50.82
CA LYS A 557 47.20 -34.39 -50.85
C LYS A 557 47.08 -35.06 -52.21
N ALA A 558 45.93 -34.96 -52.86
CA ALA A 558 45.75 -35.50 -54.21
C ALA A 558 46.68 -34.82 -55.23
N GLN A 559 46.84 -33.49 -55.15
CA GLN A 559 47.76 -32.75 -56.01
C GLN A 559 49.23 -33.10 -55.74
N GLU A 560 49.62 -33.27 -54.47
CA GLU A 560 50.97 -33.72 -54.11
C GLU A 560 51.27 -35.14 -54.59
N GLU A 561 50.30 -36.07 -54.49
CA GLU A 561 50.44 -37.43 -55.01
C GLU A 561 50.58 -37.45 -56.53
N GLU A 562 49.79 -36.63 -57.23
CA GLU A 562 49.91 -36.49 -58.70
C GLU A 562 51.28 -35.91 -59.09
N GLN A 563 51.79 -34.91 -58.36
CA GLN A 563 53.14 -34.37 -58.58
C GLN A 563 54.24 -35.40 -58.30
N LYS A 564 54.12 -36.19 -57.22
CA LYS A 564 55.07 -37.26 -56.90
C LYS A 564 55.10 -38.34 -57.98
N GLN A 565 53.94 -38.77 -58.47
CA GLN A 565 53.86 -39.75 -59.56
C GLN A 565 54.57 -39.24 -60.82
N VAL A 566 54.43 -37.95 -61.12
CA VAL A 566 55.03 -37.34 -62.32
C VAL A 566 56.54 -37.24 -62.18
N LEU A 567 57.02 -36.87 -60.99
CA LEU A 567 58.46 -36.83 -60.71
C LEU A 567 59.07 -38.24 -60.82
N GLN A 568 58.38 -39.26 -60.30
CA GLN A 568 58.78 -40.67 -60.39
C GLN A 568 58.82 -41.19 -61.83
N VAL A 569 57.86 -40.80 -62.67
CA VAL A 569 57.84 -41.12 -64.10
C VAL A 569 58.99 -40.42 -64.84
N MET A 570 59.25 -39.14 -64.55
CA MET A 570 60.37 -38.40 -65.13
C MET A 570 61.72 -39.04 -64.78
N GLU A 571 61.89 -39.47 -63.52
CA GLU A 571 63.07 -40.18 -63.05
C GLU A 571 63.25 -41.51 -63.82
N SER A 572 62.18 -42.30 -63.94
CA SER A 572 62.18 -43.56 -64.69
C SER A 572 62.52 -43.39 -66.17
N LEU A 573 62.04 -42.32 -66.82
CA LEU A 573 62.37 -41.97 -68.20
C LEU A 573 63.83 -41.50 -68.36
N SER A 574 64.40 -40.87 -67.33
CA SER A 574 65.78 -40.36 -67.38
C SER A 574 66.83 -41.48 -67.35
N HIS A 575 66.51 -42.60 -66.69
CA HIS A 575 67.33 -43.80 -66.54
C HIS A 575 67.25 -44.75 -67.75
N LEU A 576 66.49 -44.42 -68.79
CA LEU A 576 66.46 -45.21 -70.02
C LEU A 576 67.85 -45.26 -70.65
N THR A 577 68.37 -46.49 -70.80
CA THR A 577 69.68 -46.75 -71.40
C THR A 577 69.53 -46.87 -72.92
N VAL A 578 70.59 -46.50 -73.64
CA VAL A 578 70.61 -46.64 -75.10
C VAL A 578 70.43 -48.11 -75.44
N GLY A 579 69.32 -48.43 -76.09
CA GLY A 579 68.91 -49.78 -76.45
C GLY A 579 67.62 -50.29 -75.81
N SER A 580 67.02 -49.56 -74.88
CA SER A 580 65.69 -49.86 -74.33
C SER A 580 64.59 -49.70 -75.38
N TRP A 581 63.59 -50.59 -75.36
CA TRP A 581 62.42 -50.53 -76.24
C TRP A 581 61.27 -49.81 -75.55
N VAL A 582 60.62 -48.92 -76.26
CA VAL A 582 59.48 -48.12 -75.79
C VAL A 582 58.43 -48.10 -76.90
N GLU A 583 57.15 -48.14 -76.55
CA GLU A 583 56.07 -47.95 -77.53
C GLU A 583 55.65 -46.48 -77.52
N ILE A 584 55.80 -45.81 -78.66
CA ILE A 584 55.50 -44.39 -78.83
C ILE A 584 54.45 -44.24 -79.93
N GLN A 585 53.41 -43.44 -79.68
CA GLN A 585 52.38 -43.12 -80.66
C GLN A 585 52.92 -42.14 -81.69
N VAL A 586 52.96 -42.55 -82.95
CA VAL A 586 53.33 -41.70 -84.10
C VAL A 586 52.26 -41.85 -85.17
N ASP A 587 51.69 -40.73 -85.61
CA ASP A 587 50.57 -40.68 -86.58
C ASP A 587 49.37 -41.56 -86.19
N ASN A 588 48.98 -41.48 -84.91
CA ASN A 588 47.89 -42.26 -84.31
C ASN A 588 48.08 -43.79 -84.24
N VAL A 589 49.29 -44.30 -84.52
CA VAL A 589 49.63 -45.72 -84.40
C VAL A 589 50.75 -45.89 -83.38
N MET A 590 50.57 -46.82 -82.43
CA MET A 590 51.62 -47.20 -81.47
C MET A 590 52.73 -47.97 -82.19
N LYS A 591 53.94 -47.43 -82.19
CA LYS A 591 55.11 -48.05 -82.81
C LYS A 591 56.14 -48.42 -81.75
N LYS A 592 56.64 -49.66 -81.83
CA LYS A 592 57.76 -50.15 -81.00
C LYS A 592 59.05 -49.53 -81.50
N CYS A 593 59.64 -48.67 -80.69
CA CYS A 593 60.87 -47.98 -81.03
C CYS A 593 61.95 -48.31 -80.00
N ARG A 594 63.20 -48.43 -80.45
CA ARG A 594 64.37 -48.58 -79.59
C ARG A 594 65.02 -47.22 -79.39
N LEU A 595 65.42 -46.89 -78.16
CA LEU A 595 66.22 -45.71 -77.88
C LEU A 595 67.59 -45.87 -78.55
N ALA A 596 67.83 -45.13 -79.62
CA ALA A 596 69.01 -45.28 -80.47
C ALA A 596 70.19 -44.42 -80.00
N ALA A 597 69.91 -43.22 -79.49
CA ALA A 597 70.94 -42.31 -78.98
C ALA A 597 70.35 -41.30 -77.97
N LYS A 598 71.19 -40.89 -77.01
CA LYS A 598 70.92 -39.77 -76.09
C LYS A 598 71.97 -38.70 -76.35
N ILE A 599 71.54 -37.53 -76.81
CA ILE A 599 72.44 -36.42 -77.13
C ILE A 599 72.63 -35.58 -75.87
N ALA A 600 73.82 -35.61 -75.28
CA ALA A 600 74.11 -34.92 -74.03
C ALA A 600 74.07 -33.38 -74.13
N SER A 601 74.37 -32.81 -75.30
CA SER A 601 74.41 -31.35 -75.52
C SER A 601 73.03 -30.70 -75.67
N SER A 602 72.01 -31.44 -76.07
CA SER A 602 70.64 -30.94 -76.28
C SER A 602 69.59 -31.61 -75.38
N GLY A 603 69.95 -32.65 -74.64
CA GLY A 603 69.04 -33.43 -73.78
C GLY A 603 68.00 -34.25 -74.55
N LYS A 604 68.10 -34.34 -75.89
CA LYS A 604 67.12 -35.02 -76.74
C LYS A 604 67.44 -36.51 -76.91
N MET A 605 66.38 -37.32 -76.89
CA MET A 605 66.42 -38.76 -77.10
C MET A 605 65.87 -39.11 -78.48
N ILE A 606 66.63 -39.91 -79.23
CA ILE A 606 66.27 -40.34 -80.58
C ILE A 606 65.79 -41.79 -80.53
N PHE A 607 64.57 -42.02 -80.98
CA PHE A 607 63.96 -43.34 -81.09
C PHE A 607 63.96 -43.80 -82.54
N ALA A 608 64.35 -45.05 -82.77
CA ALA A 608 64.41 -45.67 -84.09
C ALA A 608 63.59 -46.98 -84.14
N ASP A 609 63.09 -47.35 -85.32
CA ASP A 609 62.36 -48.60 -85.54
C ASP A 609 63.33 -49.80 -85.59
N ARG A 610 62.81 -51.03 -85.68
CA ARG A 610 63.55 -52.30 -85.82
C ARG A 610 64.55 -52.33 -86.98
N THR A 611 64.41 -51.43 -87.96
CA THR A 611 65.29 -51.27 -89.12
C THR A 611 66.34 -50.17 -88.95
N GLY A 612 66.39 -49.50 -87.79
CA GLY A 612 67.36 -48.45 -87.49
C GLY A 612 66.98 -47.05 -88.02
N VAL A 613 65.82 -46.91 -88.66
CA VAL A 613 65.32 -45.61 -89.14
C VAL A 613 64.77 -44.78 -87.98
N LYS A 614 65.14 -43.50 -87.91
CA LYS A 614 64.66 -42.54 -86.90
C LYS A 614 63.14 -42.36 -87.00
N VAL A 615 62.43 -42.68 -85.92
CA VAL A 615 60.96 -42.57 -85.80
C VAL A 615 60.56 -41.27 -85.11
N LYS A 616 61.25 -40.88 -84.03
CA LYS A 616 60.93 -39.65 -83.29
C LYS A 616 62.14 -39.12 -82.52
N GLU A 617 62.25 -37.81 -82.39
CA GLU A 617 63.19 -37.12 -81.51
C GLU A 617 62.38 -36.32 -80.51
N CYS A 618 62.57 -36.59 -79.21
CA CYS A 618 61.84 -35.91 -78.13
C CYS A 618 62.76 -35.60 -76.96
N SER A 619 62.43 -34.53 -76.23
CA SER A 619 63.07 -34.23 -74.94
C SER A 619 62.50 -35.13 -73.83
N LEU A 620 63.20 -35.17 -72.68
CA LEU A 620 62.72 -35.87 -71.49
C LEU A 620 61.34 -35.35 -71.02
N GLU A 621 61.11 -34.04 -71.10
CA GLU A 621 59.85 -33.39 -70.73
C GLU A 621 58.71 -33.76 -71.69
N GLU A 622 58.99 -33.78 -73.00
CA GLU A 622 58.01 -34.19 -74.02
C GLU A 622 57.62 -35.67 -73.87
N LEU A 623 58.56 -36.53 -73.48
CA LEU A 623 58.28 -37.95 -73.19
C LEU A 623 57.42 -38.12 -71.94
N ALA A 624 57.65 -37.31 -70.89
CA ALA A 624 56.81 -37.33 -69.69
C ALA A 624 55.37 -36.84 -69.99
N ILE A 625 55.22 -35.86 -70.87
CA ILE A 625 53.90 -35.41 -71.37
C ILE A 625 53.23 -36.51 -72.21
N MET A 626 53.98 -37.17 -73.09
CA MET A 626 53.43 -38.29 -73.88
C MET A 626 53.06 -39.49 -73.01
N TYR A 627 53.78 -39.74 -71.90
CA TYR A 627 53.41 -40.77 -70.93
C TYR A 627 52.12 -40.42 -70.18
N ARG A 628 51.96 -39.18 -69.71
CA ARG A 628 50.71 -38.68 -69.08
C ARG A 628 49.50 -38.77 -69.99
N ALA A 629 49.68 -38.60 -71.30
CA ALA A 629 48.62 -38.65 -72.28
C ALA A 629 48.34 -40.08 -72.82
N ASP A 630 48.88 -41.12 -72.18
CA ASP A 630 48.85 -42.54 -72.62
C ASP A 630 49.42 -42.80 -74.03
N ARG A 631 50.21 -41.86 -74.56
CA ARG A 631 50.85 -41.93 -75.89
C ARG A 631 52.23 -42.58 -75.86
N LEU A 632 52.72 -42.96 -74.69
CA LEU A 632 54.00 -43.62 -74.49
C LEU A 632 53.87 -44.72 -73.42
N GLN A 633 54.24 -45.95 -73.78
CA GLN A 633 54.25 -47.09 -72.84
C GLN A 633 55.68 -47.62 -72.67
N LEU A 634 56.14 -47.62 -71.41
CA LEU A 634 57.42 -48.22 -71.03
C LEU A 634 57.24 -49.72 -70.84
N LYS A 635 57.75 -50.52 -71.78
CA LYS A 635 57.83 -51.98 -71.59
C LYS A 635 59.08 -52.32 -70.79
N GLN A 636 58.98 -52.32 -69.46
CA GLN A 636 59.97 -53.01 -68.64
C GLN A 636 59.82 -54.52 -68.87
N LYS A 637 60.95 -55.21 -69.12
CA LYS A 637 61.00 -56.63 -69.52
C LYS A 637 60.79 -57.61 -68.34
N ASN A 638 60.12 -57.20 -67.27
CA ASN A 638 59.95 -58.01 -66.06
C ASN A 638 58.51 -58.17 -65.55
N ASP A 639 57.47 -57.74 -66.29
CA ASP A 639 56.12 -57.70 -65.71
C ASP A 639 55.17 -58.82 -66.14
N LEU A 640 55.58 -59.73 -67.04
CA LEU A 640 54.70 -60.86 -67.42
C LEU A 640 54.62 -61.96 -66.36
N PHE A 641 55.60 -62.07 -65.45
CA PHE A 641 55.60 -63.06 -64.38
C PHE A 641 54.97 -62.50 -63.09
N ASP A 642 55.29 -61.25 -62.74
CA ASP A 642 54.77 -60.60 -61.53
C ASP A 642 53.30 -60.17 -61.67
N GLN A 643 52.82 -59.80 -62.86
CA GLN A 643 51.38 -59.56 -63.09
C GLN A 643 50.54 -60.84 -63.01
N ALA A 644 51.09 -61.99 -63.42
CA ALA A 644 50.42 -63.28 -63.23
C ALA A 644 50.38 -63.69 -61.75
N LEU A 645 51.43 -63.40 -60.99
CA LEU A 645 51.54 -63.74 -59.56
C LEU A 645 50.67 -62.82 -58.68
N ALA A 646 50.57 -61.53 -59.00
CA ALA A 646 49.69 -60.58 -58.30
C ALA A 646 48.20 -60.90 -58.50
N SER A 647 47.79 -61.33 -59.70
CA SER A 647 46.43 -61.80 -59.98
C SER A 647 46.08 -63.09 -59.22
N VAL A 648 47.04 -63.98 -59.01
CA VAL A 648 46.85 -65.20 -58.22
C VAL A 648 46.81 -64.89 -56.71
N ILE A 649 47.65 -63.96 -56.23
CA ILE A 649 47.66 -63.56 -54.81
C ILE A 649 46.41 -62.76 -54.43
N SER A 650 45.85 -61.92 -55.31
CA SER A 650 44.58 -61.23 -55.04
C SER A 650 43.41 -62.20 -54.96
N ASN A 651 43.36 -63.22 -55.83
CA ASN A 651 42.34 -64.27 -55.76
C ASN A 651 42.47 -65.11 -54.48
N VAL A 652 43.69 -65.40 -54.02
CA VAL A 652 43.91 -66.14 -52.77
C VAL A 652 43.61 -65.29 -51.52
N ARG A 653 43.77 -63.95 -51.57
CA ARG A 653 43.34 -63.05 -50.48
C ARG A 653 41.82 -62.90 -50.42
N ASN A 654 41.14 -62.77 -51.55
CA ASN A 654 39.68 -62.71 -51.61
C ASN A 654 39.03 -64.03 -51.14
N LEU A 655 39.65 -65.18 -51.44
CA LEU A 655 39.21 -66.49 -50.94
C LEU A 655 39.45 -66.70 -49.43
N LYS A 656 40.29 -65.89 -48.78
CA LYS A 656 40.49 -65.89 -47.32
C LYS A 656 39.61 -64.86 -46.58
N SER A 657 39.06 -63.86 -47.27
CA SER A 657 38.05 -62.94 -46.69
C SER A 657 36.62 -63.46 -46.82
N GLU A 658 36.36 -64.42 -47.71
CA GLU A 658 35.06 -65.14 -47.81
C GLU A 658 35.01 -66.44 -46.98
N ARG A 659 36.09 -66.79 -46.27
CA ARG A 659 36.15 -67.89 -45.31
C ARG A 659 36.86 -67.45 -44.03
N SER A 660 36.12 -66.75 -43.18
CA SER A 660 36.14 -67.10 -41.76
C SER A 660 35.42 -68.43 -41.58
#